data_AF-A0A352PY84-F1
#
_entry.id   AF-A0A352PY84-F1
#
_cell.length_a   1.000
_cell.length_b   1.000
_cell.length_c   1.000
_cell.angle_alpha   90.00
_cell.angle_beta   90.00
_cell.angle_gamma   90.00
#
_symmetry.space_group_name_H-M   'P 1'
#
loop_
_entity.id
_entity.type
_entity.pdbx_description
1 polymer ?
#
loop_
_entity_poly.entity_id
_entity_poly.type
_entity_poly.pdbx_seq_one_letter_code
_entity_poly.pdbx_strand_id
1 'polypeptide(L)'
;MDHSGEMESLRRELPYHSMRDKRLKEAPPINWQAEWERFDAGNLFGFDANVLTPEQLATMRQREDELLDGNHAALHILTRLVDGLCGYPITPSTPIAEDFARAASNGVCNLFGHELMYFQPSDELSAIAAVEAMASQGGRYVDNSSSQGLVLKTKNLLSVAGKRLPVVMSIMAREVNKGSLSIHCGHTDFYAVRNTGWAQLVAGDNQELHDLLPIAFKVAEQRQIMMPCMVIGDGFIKSHALENIRLLSDAYLRYFVGPPNRLYQPNYELRSLFGTFTDTDLTMEGEIAQDMAYRFFKKAFIAAMDVANQILDTNLKVVECYRTEDADMVMVILGSGAGVVKDLADYYRQSRGWKVGVVRPILFNPPCYEELAYGVRNAKVITVLERAGKTHNQLLLADIEAALQISHRAGREGREEHRIYGRDDMPTLLHGVYGLGSKDFNKYDAAAVVENMQACLEGKRGQFHRDFYVGVEGPYSLRPQVLTDYPEREMGMTFVGIGAEGVKTALETAAYIYAADSGNGCKYVQSGARYGAARKGAAVFMNLRISDHPIRNSSELTERDVLAFFNDKFLIDQILTEYVGGLKEKGLLVINTAQEKKRLLASFPKSVQSVIQERQIKVVTLDATQAALKYLNRNLPGAAIVGLINKETGILLEEDFAKRFEGILRAKLGKKKGGEIIDSNMAMLRYGVSVGSNPSSTAIVDRSGAFGTTCAPYEVHLPEDFGQSRPSAGLPVAMTEKDQLGSIKPVNLIENYQETFYREMVQPISEGRKVPWHRFLPVVPAGTSRYRDMSHVGTQLPIFNASKCLACGLCVASCPDSSLRTTITDRPIPPEVSWYFKVFKKPPKGIPWERFAMNIDVVPGSCKGCGICAQVCPVDALRMVAKSDIRPTDFLPQACRDYDMTREAARTVDKMSLMHQVLFVFSKMYPGRHTLCPGCS
;
A
#
# COMPACT_ATOMS: atom_id res chain seq x y z
N MET A 1 5.85 30.99 -58.59
CA MET A 1 5.98 29.57 -58.91
C MET A 1 5.01 28.84 -58.01
N ASP A 2 4.09 28.08 -58.59
CA ASP A 2 3.01 27.42 -57.86
C ASP A 2 3.55 26.21 -57.09
N HIS A 3 4.18 26.48 -55.94
CA HIS A 3 4.76 25.46 -55.06
C HIS A 3 3.71 24.53 -54.43
N SER A 4 2.41 24.79 -54.64
CA SER A 4 1.34 23.92 -54.16
C SER A 4 1.29 22.61 -54.97
N GLY A 5 1.45 22.68 -56.30
CA GLY A 5 1.40 21.52 -57.18
C GLY A 5 2.58 20.55 -57.02
N GLU A 6 3.79 21.08 -56.85
CA GLU A 6 5.00 20.26 -56.65
C GLU A 6 5.00 19.55 -55.29
N MET A 7 4.58 20.24 -54.22
CA MET A 7 4.44 19.58 -52.91
C MET A 7 3.36 18.50 -52.91
N GLU A 8 2.24 18.72 -53.60
CA GLU A 8 1.17 17.74 -53.69
C GLU A 8 1.61 16.50 -54.51
N SER A 9 2.40 16.71 -55.57
CA SER A 9 3.01 15.64 -56.36
C SER A 9 3.98 14.82 -55.50
N LEU A 10 4.90 15.48 -54.79
CA LEU A 10 5.84 14.84 -53.87
C LEU A 10 5.11 14.07 -52.76
N ARG A 11 4.04 14.62 -52.19
CA ARG A 11 3.24 13.94 -51.16
C ARG A 11 2.57 12.67 -51.67
N ARG A 12 2.05 12.67 -52.91
CA ARG A 12 1.42 11.50 -53.52
C ARG A 12 2.40 10.37 -53.82
N GLU A 13 3.66 10.71 -54.07
CA GLU A 13 4.73 9.74 -54.32
C GLU A 13 5.34 9.17 -53.03
N LEU A 14 5.08 9.76 -51.86
CA LEU A 14 5.59 9.24 -50.60
C LEU A 14 4.93 7.89 -50.25
N PRO A 15 5.71 6.87 -49.84
CA PRO A 15 5.19 5.53 -49.53
C PRO A 15 4.03 5.52 -48.53
N TYR A 16 4.05 6.44 -47.55
CA TYR A 16 2.99 6.58 -46.56
C TYR A 16 1.64 6.97 -47.18
N HIS A 17 1.64 7.75 -48.25
CA HIS A 17 0.41 8.23 -48.92
C HIS A 17 -0.27 7.09 -49.69
N SER A 18 0.52 6.20 -50.31
CA SER A 18 0.01 5.00 -50.99
C SER A 18 -0.59 3.97 -50.02
N MET A 19 0.04 3.75 -48.86
CA MET A 19 -0.50 2.89 -47.80
C MET A 19 -1.78 3.48 -47.19
N ARG A 20 -1.83 4.82 -47.09
CA ARG A 20 -2.98 5.58 -46.60
C ARG A 20 -4.19 5.50 -47.53
N ASP A 21 -4.01 5.64 -48.84
CA ASP A 21 -5.11 5.51 -49.81
C ASP A 21 -5.69 4.10 -49.86
N LYS A 22 -4.87 3.06 -49.64
CA LYS A 22 -5.36 1.68 -49.46
C LYS A 22 -6.22 1.55 -48.19
N ARG A 23 -5.73 2.03 -47.05
CA ARG A 23 -6.48 1.99 -45.77
C ARG A 23 -7.77 2.83 -45.79
N LEU A 24 -7.77 3.99 -46.46
CA LEU A 24 -8.95 4.85 -46.58
C LEU A 24 -10.04 4.21 -47.46
N LYS A 25 -9.67 3.45 -48.50
CA LYS A 25 -10.62 2.68 -49.33
C LYS A 25 -11.23 1.49 -48.58
N GLU A 26 -10.55 1.00 -47.54
CA GLU A 26 -10.99 -0.13 -46.70
C GLU A 26 -11.76 0.34 -45.45
N ALA A 27 -11.70 1.63 -45.08
CA ALA A 27 -12.38 2.17 -43.92
C ALA A 27 -13.88 2.39 -44.20
N PRO A 28 -14.80 1.79 -43.42
CA PRO A 28 -16.24 2.01 -43.61
C PRO A 28 -16.59 3.48 -43.35
N PRO A 29 -17.54 4.07 -44.10
CA PRO A 29 -17.99 5.44 -43.88
C PRO A 29 -18.64 5.56 -42.49
N ILE A 30 -18.33 6.64 -41.77
CA ILE A 30 -18.95 6.96 -40.48
C ILE A 30 -20.45 7.20 -40.72
N ASN A 31 -21.29 6.33 -40.17
CA ASN A 31 -22.74 6.53 -40.16
C ASN A 31 -23.08 7.52 -39.05
N TRP A 32 -23.07 8.81 -39.38
CA TRP A 32 -23.35 9.90 -38.43
C TRP A 32 -24.70 9.76 -37.73
N GLN A 33 -25.68 9.16 -38.39
CA GLN A 33 -27.00 8.96 -37.80
C GLN A 33 -26.99 7.79 -36.81
N ALA A 34 -26.35 6.66 -37.11
CA ALA A 34 -26.16 5.59 -36.15
C ALA A 34 -25.26 6.01 -34.96
N GLU A 35 -24.23 6.82 -35.22
CA GLU A 35 -23.43 7.43 -34.16
C GLU A 35 -24.26 8.41 -33.31
N TRP A 36 -25.20 9.14 -33.90
CA TRP A 36 -26.11 10.03 -33.15
C TRP A 36 -27.15 9.24 -32.34
N GLU A 37 -27.78 8.24 -32.95
CA GLU A 37 -28.81 7.39 -32.35
C GLU A 37 -28.25 6.49 -31.24
N ARG A 38 -26.97 6.13 -31.27
CA ARG A 38 -26.27 5.45 -30.16
C ARG A 38 -26.23 6.30 -28.88
N PHE A 39 -26.34 7.62 -28.99
CA PHE A 39 -26.11 8.58 -27.91
C PHE A 39 -27.21 9.65 -27.75
N ASP A 40 -28.43 9.40 -28.23
CA ASP A 40 -29.53 10.36 -28.08
C ASP A 40 -29.85 10.63 -26.59
N ALA A 41 -29.73 11.90 -26.19
CA ALA A 41 -30.00 12.35 -24.82
C ALA A 41 -31.46 12.15 -24.39
N GLY A 42 -32.40 12.08 -25.34
CA GLY A 42 -33.81 11.76 -25.08
C GLY A 42 -34.05 10.30 -24.68
N ASN A 43 -33.22 9.38 -25.20
CA ASN A 43 -33.26 7.94 -24.89
C ASN A 43 -32.23 7.52 -23.83
N LEU A 44 -31.36 8.43 -23.37
CA LEU A 44 -30.36 8.15 -22.35
C LEU A 44 -30.97 7.55 -21.06
N PHE A 45 -32.24 7.86 -20.79
CA PHE A 45 -33.01 7.40 -19.63
C PHE A 45 -34.01 6.28 -19.96
N GLY A 46 -34.10 5.85 -21.21
CA GLY A 46 -35.09 4.91 -21.72
C GLY A 46 -34.46 3.61 -22.19
N PHE A 47 -33.73 2.91 -21.32
CA PHE A 47 -33.36 1.52 -21.61
C PHE A 47 -34.54 0.61 -21.24
N ASP A 48 -35.07 -0.08 -22.24
CA ASP A 48 -36.05 -1.15 -22.06
C ASP A 48 -35.33 -2.50 -22.17
N ALA A 49 -35.25 -3.22 -21.05
CA ALA A 49 -34.64 -4.55 -21.00
C ALA A 49 -35.33 -5.55 -21.94
N ASN A 50 -36.59 -5.33 -22.35
CA ASN A 50 -37.30 -6.17 -23.30
C ASN A 50 -36.73 -6.12 -24.73
N VAL A 51 -35.86 -5.15 -25.03
CA VAL A 51 -35.13 -5.07 -26.31
C VAL A 51 -34.08 -6.19 -26.41
N LEU A 52 -33.59 -6.72 -25.27
CA LEU A 52 -32.65 -7.82 -25.25
C LEU A 52 -33.38 -9.16 -25.23
N THR A 53 -32.95 -10.09 -26.09
CA THR A 53 -33.43 -11.47 -25.99
C THR A 53 -32.96 -12.11 -24.68
N PRO A 54 -33.72 -13.06 -24.10
CA PRO A 54 -33.30 -13.76 -22.87
C PRO A 54 -31.91 -14.42 -23.00
N GLU A 55 -31.54 -14.90 -24.18
CA GLU A 55 -30.24 -15.51 -24.45
C GLU A 55 -29.09 -14.49 -24.43
N GLN A 56 -29.28 -13.32 -25.04
CA GLN A 56 -28.30 -12.22 -24.97
C GLN A 56 -28.10 -11.77 -23.52
N LEU A 57 -29.21 -11.58 -22.79
CA LEU A 57 -29.16 -11.18 -21.38
C LEU A 57 -28.46 -12.24 -20.52
N ALA A 58 -28.76 -13.52 -20.73
CA ALA A 58 -28.10 -14.63 -20.04
C ALA A 58 -26.58 -14.64 -20.31
N THR A 59 -26.18 -14.46 -21.57
CA THR A 59 -24.75 -14.41 -21.96
C THR A 59 -24.04 -13.21 -21.32
N MET A 60 -24.68 -12.05 -21.29
CA MET A 60 -24.13 -10.85 -20.65
C MET A 60 -24.01 -11.01 -19.13
N ARG A 61 -24.94 -11.74 -18.50
CA ARG A 61 -24.95 -12.04 -17.06
C ARG A 61 -24.01 -13.17 -16.65
N GLN A 62 -23.39 -13.90 -17.59
CA GLN A 62 -22.35 -14.87 -17.26
C GLN A 62 -21.18 -14.13 -16.61
N ARG A 63 -20.88 -14.47 -15.36
CA ARG A 63 -19.76 -13.90 -14.62
C ARG A 63 -18.97 -15.03 -13.99
N GLU A 64 -17.65 -14.95 -14.12
CA GLU A 64 -16.71 -15.89 -13.51
C GLU A 64 -16.27 -15.33 -12.16
N ASP A 65 -16.35 -16.15 -11.11
CA ASP A 65 -15.83 -15.78 -9.79
C ASP A 65 -14.30 -15.97 -9.81
N GLU A 66 -13.57 -14.89 -9.54
CA GLU A 66 -12.11 -14.84 -9.54
C GLU A 66 -11.57 -14.12 -8.31
N LEU A 67 -10.33 -14.44 -7.93
CA LEU A 67 -9.66 -13.82 -6.78
C LEU A 67 -8.61 -12.81 -7.26
N LEU A 68 -8.99 -11.53 -7.32
CA LEU A 68 -8.15 -10.44 -7.82
C LEU A 68 -7.95 -9.33 -6.77
N ASP A 69 -6.78 -8.70 -6.81
CA ASP A 69 -6.58 -7.40 -6.15
C ASP A 69 -7.11 -6.25 -7.03
N GLY A 70 -7.20 -5.04 -6.46
CA GLY A 70 -7.73 -3.89 -7.19
C GLY A 70 -6.93 -3.51 -8.45
N ASN A 71 -5.62 -3.75 -8.48
CA ASN A 71 -4.82 -3.48 -9.68
C ASN A 71 -5.19 -4.46 -10.82
N HIS A 72 -5.31 -5.75 -10.52
CA HIS A 72 -5.67 -6.77 -11.50
C HIS A 72 -7.15 -6.67 -11.91
N ALA A 73 -8.02 -6.25 -11.00
CA ALA A 73 -9.41 -5.93 -11.30
C ALA A 73 -9.51 -4.79 -12.34
N ALA A 74 -8.70 -3.73 -12.20
CA ALA A 74 -8.61 -2.69 -13.21
C ALA A 74 -8.02 -3.20 -14.54
N LEU A 75 -6.91 -3.95 -14.47
CA LEU A 75 -6.23 -4.51 -15.63
C LEU A 75 -7.15 -5.40 -16.49
N HIS A 76 -8.02 -6.18 -15.85
CA HIS A 76 -9.02 -7.03 -16.51
C HIS A 76 -9.88 -6.21 -17.50
N ILE A 77 -10.36 -5.05 -17.08
CA ILE A 77 -11.18 -4.17 -17.94
C ILE A 77 -10.34 -3.45 -18.98
N LEU A 78 -9.19 -2.89 -18.58
CA LEU A 78 -8.36 -2.09 -19.49
C LEU A 78 -7.89 -2.89 -20.70
N THR A 79 -7.39 -4.11 -20.48
CA THR A 79 -6.92 -5.00 -21.56
C THR A 79 -8.03 -5.41 -22.55
N ARG A 80 -9.29 -5.31 -22.16
CA ARG A 80 -10.46 -5.63 -23.00
C ARG A 80 -10.98 -4.44 -23.79
N LEU A 81 -10.90 -3.24 -23.23
CA LEU A 81 -11.59 -2.08 -23.76
C LEU A 81 -10.71 -1.10 -24.53
N VAL A 82 -9.43 -0.97 -24.22
CA VAL A 82 -8.59 0.15 -24.69
C VAL A 82 -7.74 -0.19 -25.90
N ASP A 83 -7.31 0.81 -26.67
CA ASP A 83 -6.30 0.67 -27.73
C ASP A 83 -4.89 0.60 -27.13
N GLY A 84 -4.67 1.23 -25.97
CA GLY A 84 -3.38 1.19 -25.28
C GLY A 84 -3.33 1.96 -23.98
N LEU A 85 -2.22 1.81 -23.26
CA LEU A 85 -1.93 2.47 -22.01
C LEU A 85 -0.59 3.22 -22.12
N CYS A 86 -0.61 4.52 -21.81
CA CYS A 86 0.61 5.31 -21.63
C CYS A 86 0.74 5.71 -20.17
N GLY A 87 1.75 5.20 -19.49
CA GLY A 87 1.87 5.31 -18.04
C GLY A 87 3.32 5.32 -17.59
N TYR A 88 3.54 5.75 -16.35
CA TYR A 88 4.85 5.74 -15.72
C TYR A 88 4.73 5.05 -14.34
N PRO A 89 5.68 4.18 -13.96
CA PRO A 89 5.52 3.35 -12.78
C PRO A 89 5.59 4.17 -11.49
N ILE A 90 4.50 4.17 -10.72
CA ILE A 90 4.45 4.76 -9.38
C ILE A 90 3.64 3.86 -8.43
N THR A 91 4.23 3.53 -7.27
CA THR A 91 3.54 2.71 -6.26
C THR A 91 2.33 3.47 -5.69
N PRO A 92 1.17 2.84 -5.45
CA PRO A 92 0.84 1.41 -5.61
C PRO A 92 0.19 1.00 -6.95
N SER A 93 0.15 1.85 -7.98
CA SER A 93 -0.45 1.52 -9.28
C SER A 93 0.52 0.86 -10.29
N THR A 94 1.79 0.67 -9.92
CA THR A 94 2.81 0.00 -10.74
C THR A 94 2.37 -1.34 -11.36
N PRO A 95 1.68 -2.26 -10.65
CA PRO A 95 1.28 -3.54 -11.24
C PRO A 95 0.40 -3.40 -12.50
N ILE A 96 -0.44 -2.37 -12.58
CA ILE A 96 -1.26 -2.11 -13.79
C ILE A 96 -0.35 -1.87 -15.00
N ALA A 97 0.66 -1.02 -14.86
CA ALA A 97 1.58 -0.69 -15.96
C ALA A 97 2.43 -1.91 -16.36
N GLU A 98 2.97 -2.66 -15.39
CA GLU A 98 3.83 -3.82 -15.65
C GLU A 98 3.09 -4.94 -16.37
N ASP A 99 1.90 -5.30 -15.90
CA ASP A 99 1.15 -6.42 -16.47
C ASP A 99 0.38 -6.03 -17.74
N PHE A 100 0.03 -4.75 -17.93
CA PHE A 100 -0.43 -4.25 -19.23
C PHE A 100 0.70 -4.29 -20.26
N ALA A 101 1.91 -3.87 -19.90
CA ALA A 101 3.08 -3.98 -20.78
C ALA A 101 3.37 -5.43 -21.17
N ARG A 102 3.19 -6.37 -20.23
CA ARG A 102 3.29 -7.81 -20.49
C ARG A 102 2.22 -8.29 -21.47
N ALA A 103 0.97 -7.87 -21.29
CA ALA A 103 -0.14 -8.21 -22.19
C ALA A 103 0.12 -7.68 -23.61
N ALA A 104 0.53 -6.41 -23.75
CA ALA A 104 0.92 -5.81 -25.02
C ALA A 104 2.08 -6.57 -25.68
N SER A 105 3.13 -6.89 -24.93
CA SER A 105 4.27 -7.66 -25.46
C SER A 105 3.92 -9.08 -25.90
N ASN A 106 2.82 -9.64 -25.41
CA ASN A 106 2.31 -10.96 -25.80
C ASN A 106 1.36 -10.90 -27.01
N GLY A 107 1.16 -9.72 -27.62
CA GLY A 107 0.27 -9.54 -28.77
C GLY A 107 -1.21 -9.68 -28.42
N VAL A 108 -1.59 -9.44 -27.16
CA VAL A 108 -3.00 -9.49 -26.74
C VAL A 108 -3.78 -8.43 -27.51
N CYS A 109 -4.92 -8.84 -28.09
CA CYS A 109 -5.87 -7.95 -28.73
C CYS A 109 -7.04 -7.63 -27.79
N ASN A 110 -7.54 -6.41 -27.86
CA ASN A 110 -8.76 -6.00 -27.17
C ASN A 110 -10.01 -6.65 -27.81
N LEU A 111 -11.20 -6.42 -27.22
CA LEU A 111 -12.46 -7.02 -27.68
C LEU A 111 -12.91 -6.59 -29.08
N PHE A 112 -12.26 -5.57 -29.66
CA PHE A 112 -12.55 -4.96 -30.95
C PHE A 112 -11.47 -5.28 -32.01
N GLY A 113 -10.53 -6.17 -31.70
CA GLY A 113 -9.54 -6.67 -32.66
C GLY A 113 -8.30 -5.80 -32.82
N HIS A 114 -8.05 -4.86 -31.91
CA HIS A 114 -6.82 -4.06 -31.92
C HIS A 114 -5.79 -4.65 -30.95
N GLU A 115 -4.56 -4.82 -31.42
CA GLU A 115 -3.43 -5.19 -30.58
C GLU A 115 -3.13 -4.08 -29.56
N LEU A 116 -2.94 -4.45 -28.30
CA LEU A 116 -2.71 -3.50 -27.22
C LEU A 116 -1.35 -2.79 -27.36
N MET A 117 -1.36 -1.47 -27.26
CA MET A 117 -0.14 -0.65 -27.22
C MET A 117 0.22 -0.29 -25.77
N TYR A 118 1.49 -0.46 -25.40
CA TYR A 118 2.05 0.11 -24.17
C TYR A 118 3.17 1.12 -24.49
N PHE A 119 3.15 2.29 -23.85
CA PHE A 119 4.20 3.28 -23.99
C PHE A 119 4.58 3.89 -22.63
N GLN A 120 5.86 3.76 -22.27
CA GLN A 120 6.42 4.36 -21.06
C GLN A 120 7.31 5.55 -21.43
N PRO A 121 6.89 6.80 -21.14
CA PRO A 121 7.75 7.98 -21.32
C PRO A 121 8.69 8.21 -20.13
N SER A 122 9.35 9.37 -20.09
CA SER A 122 10.32 9.74 -19.05
C SER A 122 9.73 9.99 -17.67
N ASP A 123 8.46 10.39 -17.59
CA ASP A 123 7.80 10.85 -16.37
C ASP A 123 6.26 10.84 -16.53
N GLU A 124 5.54 11.10 -15.43
CA GLU A 124 4.09 11.13 -15.39
C GLU A 124 3.48 12.27 -16.21
N LEU A 125 4.12 13.45 -16.31
CA LEU A 125 3.61 14.55 -17.13
C LEU A 125 3.62 14.18 -18.62
N SER A 126 4.69 13.54 -19.06
CA SER A 126 4.87 13.05 -20.42
C SER A 126 3.91 11.91 -20.74
N ALA A 127 3.54 11.08 -19.75
CA ALA A 127 2.53 10.03 -19.90
C ALA A 127 1.15 10.60 -20.24
N ILE A 128 0.66 11.58 -19.46
CA ILE A 128 -0.64 12.19 -19.76
C ILE A 128 -0.60 13.00 -21.06
N ALA A 129 0.53 13.63 -21.39
CA ALA A 129 0.69 14.33 -22.67
C ALA A 129 0.63 13.36 -23.87
N ALA A 130 1.18 12.16 -23.73
CA ALA A 130 1.06 11.10 -24.74
C ALA A 130 -0.40 10.63 -24.89
N VAL A 131 -1.09 10.38 -23.78
CA VAL A 131 -2.52 10.02 -23.80
C VAL A 131 -3.36 11.12 -24.44
N GLU A 132 -3.12 12.39 -24.10
CA GLU A 132 -3.79 13.55 -24.70
C GLU A 132 -3.59 13.58 -26.22
N ALA A 133 -2.36 13.39 -26.70
CA ALA A 133 -2.06 13.36 -28.11
C ALA A 133 -2.79 12.20 -28.82
N MET A 134 -2.77 11.00 -28.23
CA MET A 134 -3.41 9.83 -28.83
C MET A 134 -4.94 9.89 -28.80
N ALA A 135 -5.53 10.40 -27.72
CA ALA A 135 -6.96 10.66 -27.64
C ALA A 135 -7.41 11.72 -28.66
N SER A 136 -6.57 12.74 -28.90
CA SER A 136 -6.79 13.72 -29.97
C SER A 136 -6.68 13.13 -31.38
N GLN A 137 -6.26 11.87 -31.53
CA GLN A 137 -6.31 11.12 -32.79
C GLN A 137 -7.51 10.16 -32.86
N GLY A 138 -8.45 10.26 -31.92
CA GLY A 138 -9.61 9.36 -31.80
C GLY A 138 -9.30 8.04 -31.12
N GLY A 139 -8.14 7.90 -30.48
CA GLY A 139 -7.73 6.70 -29.73
C GLY A 139 -8.41 6.53 -28.37
N ARG A 140 -8.80 5.31 -27.99
CA ARG A 140 -9.16 5.02 -26.58
C ARG A 140 -7.90 4.61 -25.83
N TYR A 141 -7.17 5.61 -25.33
CA TYR A 141 -5.96 5.41 -24.54
C TYR A 141 -6.18 5.81 -23.08
N VAL A 142 -5.49 5.11 -22.18
CA VAL A 142 -5.60 5.30 -20.74
C VAL A 142 -4.25 5.58 -20.10
N ASP A 143 -4.34 6.11 -18.88
CA ASP A 143 -3.23 6.36 -17.98
C ASP A 143 -3.52 5.69 -16.63
N ASN A 144 -2.47 5.42 -15.85
CA ASN A 144 -2.58 4.97 -14.47
C ASN A 144 -1.59 5.74 -13.60
N SER A 145 -2.02 6.16 -12.41
CA SER A 145 -1.18 7.01 -11.55
C SER A 145 -1.58 6.95 -10.07
N SER A 146 -0.78 7.61 -9.24
CA SER A 146 -0.95 7.75 -7.79
C SER A 146 -0.20 8.98 -7.28
N SER A 147 -0.64 9.61 -6.19
CA SER A 147 0.19 10.54 -5.39
C SER A 147 0.85 11.66 -6.22
N GLN A 148 2.18 11.83 -6.09
CA GLN A 148 2.97 12.85 -6.81
C GLN A 148 2.78 12.76 -8.32
N GLY A 149 2.64 11.53 -8.83
CA GLY A 149 2.45 11.29 -10.25
C GLY A 149 1.16 11.89 -10.78
N LEU A 150 0.09 11.88 -9.98
CA LEU A 150 -1.17 12.54 -10.35
C LEU A 150 -1.04 14.07 -10.26
N VAL A 151 -0.42 14.57 -9.20
CA VAL A 151 -0.23 16.03 -9.01
C VAL A 151 0.66 16.62 -10.11
N LEU A 152 1.69 15.88 -10.56
CA LEU A 152 2.58 16.32 -11.65
C LEU A 152 1.83 16.49 -12.98
N LYS A 153 0.72 15.77 -13.17
CA LYS A 153 -0.12 15.82 -14.39
C LYS A 153 -1.04 17.04 -14.44
N THR A 154 -1.22 17.80 -13.36
CA THR A 154 -2.24 18.87 -13.22
C THR A 154 -2.37 19.79 -14.43
N LYS A 155 -1.23 20.25 -14.98
CA LYS A 155 -1.21 21.13 -16.17
C LYS A 155 -1.87 20.48 -17.39
N ASN A 156 -1.59 19.20 -17.64
CA ASN A 156 -2.17 18.49 -18.78
C ASN A 156 -3.57 17.96 -18.48
N LEU A 157 -3.94 17.69 -17.21
CA LEU A 157 -5.32 17.36 -16.84
C LEU A 157 -6.30 18.45 -17.28
N LEU A 158 -5.96 19.73 -17.04
CA LEU A 158 -6.72 20.88 -17.53
C LEU A 158 -6.81 20.90 -19.06
N SER A 159 -5.71 20.56 -19.75
CA SER A 159 -5.70 20.55 -21.21
C SER A 159 -6.55 19.44 -21.81
N VAL A 160 -6.51 18.24 -21.23
CA VAL A 160 -7.34 17.09 -21.64
C VAL A 160 -8.83 17.41 -21.47
N ALA A 161 -9.21 17.98 -20.32
CA ALA A 161 -10.57 18.42 -20.06
C ALA A 161 -10.99 19.56 -21.02
N GLY A 162 -10.15 20.58 -21.19
CA GLY A 162 -10.42 21.72 -22.09
C GLY A 162 -10.59 21.32 -23.55
N LYS A 163 -9.86 20.29 -24.01
CA LYS A 163 -10.00 19.70 -25.34
C LYS A 163 -11.18 18.72 -25.46
N ARG A 164 -11.95 18.52 -24.39
CA ARG A 164 -13.07 17.59 -24.33
C ARG A 164 -12.68 16.19 -24.79
N LEU A 165 -11.56 15.67 -24.29
CA LEU A 165 -11.08 14.33 -24.65
C LEU A 165 -11.65 13.27 -23.69
N PRO A 166 -12.20 12.16 -24.18
CA PRO A 166 -12.87 11.14 -23.37
C PRO A 166 -11.86 10.15 -22.76
N VAL A 167 -10.91 10.68 -21.97
CA VAL A 167 -9.83 9.89 -21.36
C VAL A 167 -10.30 9.32 -20.02
N VAL A 168 -10.00 8.03 -19.78
CA VAL A 168 -10.19 7.40 -18.46
C VAL A 168 -8.83 7.14 -17.82
N MET A 169 -8.70 7.48 -16.53
CA MET A 169 -7.50 7.22 -15.74
C MET A 169 -7.83 6.36 -14.52
N SER A 170 -7.08 5.28 -14.31
CA SER A 170 -7.17 4.47 -13.09
C SER A 170 -6.21 4.99 -12.03
N ILE A 171 -6.72 5.37 -10.86
CA ILE A 171 -5.92 5.92 -9.76
C ILE A 171 -5.92 4.96 -8.59
N MET A 172 -4.73 4.64 -8.08
CA MET A 172 -4.62 4.01 -6.76
C MET A 172 -4.23 5.08 -5.75
N ALA A 173 -5.20 5.59 -5.00
CA ALA A 173 -5.09 6.78 -4.16
C ALA A 173 -4.01 6.61 -3.09
N ARG A 174 -3.12 7.60 -2.99
CA ARG A 174 -1.95 7.57 -2.12
C ARG A 174 -1.63 8.97 -1.62
N GLU A 175 -1.17 9.06 -0.36
CA GLU A 175 -0.78 10.33 0.24
C GLU A 175 0.25 11.10 -0.61
N VAL A 176 -0.01 12.39 -0.81
CA VAL A 176 0.95 13.34 -1.41
C VAL A 176 2.02 13.72 -0.38
N ASN A 177 3.25 13.97 -0.84
CA ASN A 177 4.37 14.21 0.07
C ASN A 177 4.21 15.58 0.72
N LYS A 178 4.41 15.62 2.03
CA LYS A 178 4.37 16.84 2.85
C LYS A 178 5.69 16.96 3.61
N GLY A 179 5.66 16.81 4.94
CA GLY A 179 6.87 16.74 5.77
C GLY A 179 7.62 15.41 5.68
N SER A 180 7.01 14.36 5.12
CA SER A 180 7.65 13.08 4.83
C SER A 180 6.97 12.36 3.67
N LEU A 181 7.68 11.42 3.05
CA LEU A 181 7.16 10.56 2.00
C LEU A 181 6.32 9.42 2.59
N SER A 182 5.12 9.22 2.06
CA SER A 182 4.32 8.02 2.31
C SER A 182 3.98 7.33 0.99
N ILE A 183 4.13 6.00 0.96
CA ILE A 183 3.65 5.17 -0.15
C ILE A 183 2.20 4.73 0.05
N HIS A 184 1.65 4.96 1.23
CA HIS A 184 0.39 4.39 1.68
C HIS A 184 -0.81 5.29 1.35
N CYS A 185 -2.01 4.72 1.52
CA CYS A 185 -3.28 5.33 1.12
C CYS A 185 -3.49 6.71 1.73
N GLY A 186 -4.03 7.62 0.93
CA GLY A 186 -4.51 8.93 1.31
C GLY A 186 -5.35 9.48 0.19
N HIS A 187 -6.29 10.38 0.48
CA HIS A 187 -7.17 10.98 -0.54
C HIS A 187 -6.66 12.34 -1.05
N THR A 188 -5.45 12.71 -0.63
CA THR A 188 -4.87 14.03 -0.90
C THR A 188 -4.44 14.24 -2.35
N ASP A 189 -4.25 13.17 -3.12
CA ASP A 189 -3.84 13.23 -4.52
C ASP A 189 -4.99 13.62 -5.45
N PHE A 190 -6.08 12.86 -5.47
CA PHE A 190 -7.23 13.20 -6.31
C PHE A 190 -7.98 14.45 -5.82
N TYR A 191 -7.92 14.75 -4.52
CA TYR A 191 -8.37 16.04 -3.98
C TYR A 191 -7.58 17.22 -4.58
N ALA A 192 -6.26 17.09 -4.73
CA ALA A 192 -5.41 18.17 -5.24
C ALA A 192 -5.73 18.54 -6.70
N VAL A 193 -6.32 17.62 -7.47
CA VAL A 193 -6.68 17.82 -8.88
C VAL A 193 -8.20 17.88 -9.12
N ARG A 194 -9.00 18.03 -8.06
CA ARG A 194 -10.47 18.05 -8.14
C ARG A 194 -11.01 19.09 -9.14
N ASN A 195 -10.39 20.26 -9.22
CA ASN A 195 -10.86 21.36 -10.07
C ASN A 195 -10.35 21.30 -11.53
N THR A 196 -9.84 20.15 -11.98
CA THR A 196 -9.28 20.02 -13.34
C THR A 196 -10.30 19.69 -14.43
N GLY A 197 -11.59 19.61 -14.09
CA GLY A 197 -12.68 19.26 -15.02
C GLY A 197 -12.89 17.76 -15.24
N TRP A 198 -12.21 16.91 -14.44
CA TRP A 198 -12.35 15.45 -14.50
C TRP A 198 -13.42 14.96 -13.54
N ALA A 199 -14.28 14.05 -14.00
CA ALA A 199 -15.14 13.30 -13.10
C ALA A 199 -14.30 12.36 -12.23
N GLN A 200 -14.64 12.17 -10.96
CA GLN A 200 -13.89 11.35 -10.01
C GLN A 200 -14.83 10.34 -9.35
N LEU A 201 -14.65 9.06 -9.66
CA LEU A 201 -15.40 7.95 -9.08
C LEU A 201 -14.54 7.21 -8.07
N VAL A 202 -15.00 7.06 -6.83
CA VAL A 202 -14.24 6.45 -5.72
C VAL A 202 -14.86 5.12 -5.31
N ALA A 203 -14.14 4.03 -5.59
CA ALA A 203 -14.56 2.68 -5.30
C ALA A 203 -14.36 2.31 -3.82
N GLY A 204 -15.30 1.55 -3.26
CA GLY A 204 -15.28 1.01 -1.91
C GLY A 204 -14.59 -0.35 -1.80
N ASP A 205 -14.59 -1.14 -2.88
CA ASP A 205 -14.00 -2.48 -2.96
C ASP A 205 -13.51 -2.81 -4.38
N ASN A 206 -12.92 -4.00 -4.56
CA ASN A 206 -12.36 -4.39 -5.84
C ASN A 206 -13.42 -4.70 -6.90
N GLN A 207 -14.60 -5.20 -6.51
CA GLN A 207 -15.71 -5.44 -7.43
C GLN A 207 -16.20 -4.12 -8.02
N GLU A 208 -16.42 -3.12 -7.17
CA GLU A 208 -16.90 -1.82 -7.60
C GLU A 208 -15.83 -1.08 -8.43
N LEU A 209 -14.55 -1.19 -8.08
CA LEU A 209 -13.46 -0.66 -8.90
C LEU A 209 -13.49 -1.21 -10.33
N HIS A 210 -13.76 -2.50 -10.46
CA HIS A 210 -13.89 -3.18 -11.75
C HIS A 210 -15.15 -2.75 -12.50
N ASP A 211 -16.30 -2.63 -11.82
CA ASP A 211 -17.57 -2.30 -12.44
C ASP A 211 -17.68 -0.82 -12.84
N LEU A 212 -16.96 0.08 -12.15
CA LEU A 212 -16.98 1.52 -12.45
C LEU A 212 -16.15 1.91 -13.68
N LEU A 213 -15.15 1.12 -14.08
CA LEU A 213 -14.36 1.39 -15.29
C LEU A 213 -15.19 1.42 -16.58
N PRO A 214 -16.01 0.38 -16.92
CA PRO A 214 -16.85 0.44 -18.11
C PRO A 214 -17.92 1.54 -18.02
N ILE A 215 -18.42 1.87 -16.82
CA ILE A 215 -19.31 3.02 -16.60
C ILE A 215 -18.60 4.32 -16.98
N ALA A 216 -17.35 4.52 -16.53
CA ALA A 216 -16.55 5.70 -16.85
C ALA A 216 -16.31 5.83 -18.36
N PHE A 217 -15.93 4.76 -19.06
CA PHE A 217 -15.79 4.79 -20.53
C PHE A 217 -17.11 5.13 -21.22
N LYS A 218 -18.21 4.47 -20.81
CA LYS A 218 -19.53 4.69 -21.40
C LYS A 218 -19.96 6.16 -21.29
N VAL A 219 -19.72 6.79 -20.14
CA VAL A 219 -20.10 8.19 -19.87
C VAL A 219 -19.12 9.17 -20.54
N ALA A 220 -17.81 8.95 -20.41
CA ALA A 220 -16.79 9.83 -20.98
C ALA A 220 -16.93 9.97 -22.50
N GLU A 221 -17.31 8.88 -23.19
CA GLU A 221 -17.46 8.84 -24.65
C GLU A 221 -18.82 9.33 -25.16
N GLN A 222 -19.75 9.74 -24.29
CA GLN A 222 -21.02 10.33 -24.75
C GLN A 222 -20.76 11.69 -25.39
N ARG A 223 -21.33 11.93 -26.57
CA ARG A 223 -21.10 13.16 -27.35
C ARG A 223 -21.41 14.45 -26.58
N GLN A 224 -22.43 14.43 -25.75
CA GLN A 224 -22.85 15.57 -24.90
C GLN A 224 -21.81 15.88 -23.83
N ILE A 225 -21.04 14.88 -23.41
CA ILE A 225 -20.03 14.96 -22.37
C ILE A 225 -18.68 15.10 -23.04
N MET A 226 -18.11 14.04 -23.62
CA MET A 226 -16.75 14.04 -24.18
C MET A 226 -15.78 14.68 -23.18
N MET A 227 -15.77 14.18 -21.94
CA MET A 227 -14.99 14.74 -20.84
C MET A 227 -14.32 13.61 -20.07
N PRO A 228 -13.15 13.88 -19.47
CA PRO A 228 -12.33 12.82 -18.91
C PRO A 228 -12.79 12.39 -17.50
N CYS A 229 -12.47 11.15 -17.13
CA CYS A 229 -12.91 10.50 -15.89
C CYS A 229 -11.74 9.81 -15.16
N MET A 230 -11.76 9.85 -13.83
CA MET A 230 -10.87 9.10 -12.96
C MET A 230 -11.67 8.03 -12.22
N VAL A 231 -11.20 6.79 -12.24
CA VAL A 231 -11.72 5.71 -11.42
C VAL A 231 -10.67 5.38 -10.36
N ILE A 232 -11.05 5.56 -9.09
CA ILE A 232 -10.13 5.67 -7.95
C ILE A 232 -10.37 4.51 -6.99
N GLY A 233 -9.32 3.76 -6.68
CA GLY A 233 -9.30 2.75 -5.61
C GLY A 233 -8.31 3.13 -4.51
N ASP A 234 -8.56 2.67 -3.29
CA ASP A 234 -7.66 2.95 -2.16
C ASP A 234 -6.33 2.17 -2.26
N GLY A 235 -5.21 2.91 -2.34
CA GLY A 235 -3.87 2.35 -2.47
C GLY A 235 -3.46 1.48 -1.28
N PHE A 236 -2.74 0.38 -1.53
CA PHE A 236 -2.47 -0.74 -0.61
C PHE A 236 -3.70 -1.47 -0.04
N ILE A 237 -4.71 -0.76 0.47
CA ILE A 237 -5.86 -1.34 1.15
C ILE A 237 -6.73 -2.15 0.18
N LYS A 238 -6.92 -1.68 -1.06
CA LYS A 238 -7.69 -2.39 -2.10
C LYS A 238 -6.83 -2.82 -3.28
N SER A 239 -5.95 -1.93 -3.75
CA SER A 239 -5.02 -2.23 -4.86
C SER A 239 -4.13 -3.48 -4.65
N HIS A 240 -3.91 -3.94 -3.42
CA HIS A 240 -3.07 -5.11 -3.08
C HIS A 240 -3.79 -6.14 -2.20
N ALA A 241 -5.10 -5.97 -1.98
CA ALA A 241 -5.92 -6.91 -1.23
C ALA A 241 -6.63 -7.84 -2.21
N LEU A 242 -6.33 -9.13 -2.18
CA LEU A 242 -7.10 -10.14 -2.91
C LEU A 242 -8.52 -10.22 -2.34
N GLU A 243 -9.52 -10.11 -3.21
CA GLU A 243 -10.94 -10.25 -2.89
C GLU A 243 -11.65 -11.08 -3.97
N ASN A 244 -12.67 -11.86 -3.58
CA ASN A 244 -13.52 -12.53 -4.56
C ASN A 244 -14.29 -11.46 -5.35
N ILE A 245 -14.15 -11.47 -6.66
CA ILE A 245 -14.89 -10.62 -7.58
C ILE A 245 -15.51 -11.46 -8.70
N ARG A 246 -16.57 -10.92 -9.29
CA ARG A 246 -17.29 -11.46 -10.45
C ARG A 246 -16.88 -10.67 -11.68
N LEU A 247 -16.16 -11.33 -12.58
CA LEU A 247 -15.68 -10.73 -13.81
C LEU A 247 -16.84 -10.41 -14.77
N LEU A 248 -16.75 -9.26 -15.43
CA LEU A 248 -17.74 -8.82 -16.42
C LEU A 248 -17.48 -9.56 -17.72
N SER A 249 -18.53 -10.13 -18.31
CA SER A 249 -18.42 -10.85 -19.57
C SER A 249 -18.01 -9.93 -20.72
N ASP A 250 -17.28 -10.49 -21.68
CA ASP A 250 -16.96 -9.80 -22.93
C ASP A 250 -18.23 -9.41 -23.70
N ALA A 251 -19.30 -10.21 -23.61
CA ALA A 251 -20.59 -9.91 -24.22
C ALA A 251 -21.20 -8.63 -23.62
N TYR A 252 -21.18 -8.50 -22.28
CA TYR A 252 -21.60 -7.28 -21.61
C TYR A 252 -20.75 -6.09 -22.04
N LEU A 253 -19.42 -6.22 -22.00
CA LEU A 253 -18.51 -5.12 -22.33
C LEU A 253 -18.65 -4.63 -23.77
N ARG A 254 -18.81 -5.55 -24.74
CA ARG A 254 -19.06 -5.22 -26.15
C ARG A 254 -20.38 -4.49 -26.34
N TYR A 255 -21.44 -4.91 -25.66
CA TYR A 255 -22.75 -4.27 -25.77
C TYR A 255 -22.81 -2.93 -25.05
N PHE A 256 -22.38 -2.91 -23.79
CA PHE A 256 -22.55 -1.79 -22.89
C PHE A 256 -21.65 -0.62 -23.28
N VAL A 257 -20.34 -0.85 -23.42
CA VAL A 257 -19.37 0.19 -23.80
C VAL A 257 -19.32 0.36 -25.30
N GLY A 258 -19.13 -0.73 -26.05
CA GLY A 258 -18.97 -0.70 -27.51
C GLY A 258 -17.61 -0.21 -27.98
N PRO A 259 -17.39 -0.13 -29.31
CA PRO A 259 -16.12 0.26 -29.89
C PRO A 259 -15.77 1.72 -29.51
N PRO A 260 -14.47 2.07 -29.48
CA PRO A 260 -13.98 3.42 -29.21
C PRO A 260 -14.69 4.51 -30.01
N ASN A 261 -15.09 5.60 -29.34
CA ASN A 261 -15.58 6.80 -30.02
C ASN A 261 -14.43 7.46 -30.81
N ARG A 262 -14.55 7.47 -32.14
CA ARG A 262 -13.55 8.01 -33.07
C ARG A 262 -13.83 9.47 -33.49
N LEU A 263 -14.62 10.24 -32.73
CA LEU A 263 -14.99 11.62 -33.10
C LEU A 263 -13.78 12.52 -33.41
N TYR A 264 -12.70 12.38 -32.64
CA TYR A 264 -11.46 13.15 -32.84
C TYR A 264 -10.52 12.55 -33.88
N GLN A 265 -10.90 11.46 -34.56
CA GLN A 265 -10.05 10.84 -35.57
C GLN A 265 -9.81 11.82 -36.71
N PRO A 266 -8.56 12.25 -36.95
CA PRO A 266 -8.29 13.23 -37.98
C PRO A 266 -8.49 12.60 -39.35
N ASN A 267 -9.08 13.37 -40.25
CA ASN A 267 -8.95 13.12 -41.67
C ASN A 267 -7.80 13.99 -42.17
N TYR A 268 -6.65 13.41 -42.51
CA TYR A 268 -5.48 14.21 -42.94
C TYR A 268 -5.69 14.98 -44.26
N GLU A 269 -6.76 14.71 -45.02
CA GLU A 269 -7.20 15.58 -46.13
C GLU A 269 -7.91 16.84 -45.59
N LEU A 270 -8.71 16.67 -44.55
CA LEU A 270 -9.41 17.74 -43.84
C LEU A 270 -8.54 18.19 -42.65
N ARG A 271 -7.50 18.97 -42.96
CA ARG A 271 -6.54 19.49 -41.96
C ARG A 271 -7.29 20.15 -40.78
N SER A 272 -7.23 19.53 -39.61
CA SER A 272 -7.89 20.01 -38.37
C SER A 272 -6.86 20.45 -37.34
N LEU A 273 -7.22 21.45 -36.53
CA LEU A 273 -6.43 21.94 -35.39
C LEU A 273 -7.20 21.69 -34.08
N PHE A 274 -6.48 21.34 -33.02
CA PHE A 274 -7.03 21.10 -31.68
C PHE A 274 -6.29 21.95 -30.65
N GLY A 275 -7.04 22.54 -29.70
CA GLY A 275 -6.47 23.38 -28.64
C GLY A 275 -5.80 24.66 -29.17
N THR A 276 -6.50 25.38 -30.05
CA THR A 276 -6.02 26.65 -30.60
C THR A 276 -5.92 27.73 -29.52
N PHE A 277 -5.09 28.74 -29.78
CA PHE A 277 -5.13 29.98 -29.01
C PHE A 277 -6.47 30.69 -29.25
N THR A 278 -7.14 31.11 -28.18
CA THR A 278 -8.37 31.90 -28.23
C THR A 278 -8.10 33.29 -27.66
N ASP A 279 -8.61 34.32 -28.34
CA ASP A 279 -8.55 35.69 -27.82
C ASP A 279 -9.59 35.92 -26.70
N THR A 280 -9.59 37.11 -26.11
CA THR A 280 -10.46 37.47 -24.96
C THR A 280 -11.94 37.17 -25.23
N ASP A 281 -12.40 37.41 -26.45
CA ASP A 281 -13.81 37.37 -26.83
C ASP A 281 -14.36 35.96 -27.09
N LEU A 282 -13.52 34.92 -27.05
CA LEU A 282 -13.92 33.53 -27.31
C LEU A 282 -13.61 32.58 -26.15
N THR A 283 -12.78 33.02 -25.20
CA THR A 283 -12.34 32.18 -24.10
C THR A 283 -13.51 31.82 -23.17
N MET A 284 -14.42 32.77 -22.90
CA MET A 284 -15.58 32.54 -22.03
C MET A 284 -16.61 31.61 -22.69
N GLU A 285 -16.85 31.74 -23.99
CA GLU A 285 -17.76 30.93 -24.78
C GLU A 285 -17.30 29.47 -24.82
N GLY A 286 -15.99 29.25 -24.97
CA GLY A 286 -15.37 27.94 -24.86
C GLY A 286 -15.61 27.30 -23.49
N GLU A 287 -15.49 28.08 -22.42
CA GLU A 287 -15.75 27.59 -21.06
C GLU A 287 -17.22 27.32 -20.77
N ILE A 288 -18.15 28.11 -21.33
CA ILE A 288 -19.59 27.81 -21.23
C ILE A 288 -19.91 26.45 -21.88
N ALA A 289 -19.30 26.13 -23.03
CA ALA A 289 -19.49 24.85 -23.68
C ALA A 289 -18.96 23.68 -22.83
N GLN A 290 -17.82 23.87 -22.16
CA GLN A 290 -17.26 22.89 -21.23
C GLN A 290 -18.12 22.72 -19.97
N ASP A 291 -18.57 23.83 -19.35
CA ASP A 291 -19.43 23.81 -18.17
C ASP A 291 -20.76 23.09 -18.45
N MET A 292 -21.37 23.35 -19.60
CA MET A 292 -22.59 22.65 -20.02
C MET A 292 -22.35 21.14 -20.13
N ALA A 293 -21.23 20.70 -20.74
CA ALA A 293 -20.86 19.29 -20.81
C ALA A 293 -20.64 18.68 -19.42
N TYR A 294 -19.93 19.41 -18.53
CA TYR A 294 -19.64 18.98 -17.17
C TYR A 294 -20.91 18.77 -16.34
N ARG A 295 -21.93 19.62 -16.50
CA ARG A 295 -23.24 19.48 -15.85
C ARG A 295 -24.00 18.21 -16.25
N PHE A 296 -23.71 17.62 -17.41
CA PHE A 296 -24.34 16.36 -17.83
C PHE A 296 -23.76 15.12 -17.14
N PHE A 297 -22.57 15.19 -16.53
CA PHE A 297 -21.93 14.03 -15.89
C PHE A 297 -22.86 13.32 -14.91
N LYS A 298 -23.43 14.04 -13.94
CA LYS A 298 -24.33 13.46 -12.93
C LYS A 298 -25.43 12.63 -13.58
N LYS A 299 -26.16 13.22 -14.52
CA LYS A 299 -27.30 12.58 -15.18
C LYS A 299 -26.87 11.35 -15.99
N ALA A 300 -25.75 11.45 -16.69
CA ALA A 300 -25.22 10.35 -17.49
C ALA A 300 -24.70 9.19 -16.64
N PHE A 301 -24.05 9.47 -15.49
CA PHE A 301 -23.64 8.42 -14.56
C PHE A 301 -24.82 7.69 -13.95
N ILE A 302 -25.87 8.42 -13.51
CA ILE A 302 -27.11 7.80 -13.00
C ILE A 302 -27.69 6.88 -14.08
N ALA A 303 -27.89 7.40 -15.29
CA ALA A 303 -28.43 6.62 -16.40
C ALA A 303 -27.57 5.39 -16.72
N ALA A 304 -26.25 5.54 -16.85
CA ALA A 304 -25.35 4.44 -17.16
C ALA A 304 -25.36 3.36 -16.06
N MET A 305 -25.40 3.76 -14.79
CA MET A 305 -25.51 2.84 -13.66
C MET A 305 -26.86 2.13 -13.64
N ASP A 306 -27.98 2.82 -13.92
CA ASP A 306 -29.31 2.21 -13.98
C ASP A 306 -29.41 1.16 -15.11
N VAL A 307 -28.84 1.45 -16.28
CA VAL A 307 -28.75 0.46 -17.37
C VAL A 307 -27.92 -0.75 -16.96
N ALA A 308 -26.75 -0.51 -16.35
CA ALA A 308 -25.91 -1.60 -15.84
C ALA A 308 -26.64 -2.44 -14.79
N ASN A 309 -27.38 -1.80 -13.87
CA ASN A 309 -28.18 -2.46 -12.85
C ASN A 309 -29.25 -3.37 -13.44
N GLN A 310 -29.99 -2.91 -14.45
CA GLN A 310 -31.01 -3.72 -15.13
C GLN A 310 -30.39 -4.95 -15.84
N ILE A 311 -29.22 -4.77 -16.45
CA ILE A 311 -28.55 -5.83 -17.20
C ILE A 311 -27.87 -6.83 -16.27
N LEU A 312 -27.12 -6.38 -15.26
CA LEU A 312 -26.24 -7.21 -14.43
C LEU A 312 -26.84 -7.62 -13.09
N ASP A 313 -28.04 -7.13 -12.78
CA ASP A 313 -28.67 -7.29 -11.46
C ASP A 313 -27.76 -6.74 -10.34
N THR A 314 -27.24 -5.53 -10.58
CA THR A 314 -26.41 -4.77 -9.63
C THR A 314 -27.19 -3.61 -9.02
N ASN A 315 -26.58 -2.89 -8.08
CA ASN A 315 -27.18 -1.71 -7.45
C ASN A 315 -26.19 -0.55 -7.34
N LEU A 316 -25.49 -0.25 -8.45
CA LEU A 316 -24.61 0.89 -8.57
C LEU A 316 -25.41 2.19 -8.42
N LYS A 317 -24.85 3.16 -7.70
CA LYS A 317 -25.46 4.47 -7.43
C LYS A 317 -24.36 5.54 -7.52
N VAL A 318 -24.73 6.78 -7.81
CA VAL A 318 -23.77 7.91 -7.71
C VAL A 318 -23.49 8.30 -6.25
N VAL A 319 -24.47 8.08 -5.38
CA VAL A 319 -24.35 8.20 -3.92
C VAL A 319 -25.00 6.98 -3.30
N GLU A 320 -24.23 6.22 -2.53
CA GLU A 320 -24.73 5.09 -1.78
C GLU A 320 -25.30 5.55 -0.44
N CYS A 321 -26.54 5.16 -0.16
CA CYS A 321 -27.22 5.41 1.10
C CYS A 321 -27.50 4.06 1.78
N TYR A 322 -26.88 3.83 2.93
CA TYR A 322 -27.03 2.60 3.70
C TYR A 322 -27.71 2.88 5.03
N ARG A 323 -28.93 2.35 5.21
CA ARG A 323 -29.76 2.51 6.43
C ARG A 323 -29.99 3.98 6.84
N THR A 324 -30.37 4.82 5.87
CA THR A 324 -30.56 6.27 6.05
C THR A 324 -32.03 6.68 6.20
N GLU A 325 -32.94 5.78 5.85
CA GLU A 325 -34.38 5.97 5.79
C GLU A 325 -35.03 6.37 7.12
N ASP A 326 -34.41 6.03 8.24
CA ASP A 326 -34.87 6.35 9.59
C ASP A 326 -33.72 6.81 10.52
N ALA A 327 -32.54 7.11 9.97
CA ALA A 327 -31.33 7.36 10.76
C ALA A 327 -31.36 8.71 11.49
N ASP A 328 -31.15 8.71 12.80
CA ASP A 328 -30.90 9.91 13.61
C ASP A 328 -29.44 10.39 13.50
N MET A 329 -28.52 9.49 13.16
CA MET A 329 -27.09 9.74 13.03
C MET A 329 -26.58 9.20 11.69
N VAL A 330 -25.90 10.03 10.89
CA VAL A 330 -25.34 9.60 9.59
C VAL A 330 -23.85 9.87 9.50
N MET A 331 -23.08 8.84 9.15
CA MET A 331 -21.65 8.96 8.80
C MET A 331 -21.49 9.14 7.28
N VAL A 332 -20.73 10.14 6.86
CA VAL A 332 -20.38 10.37 5.46
C VAL A 332 -18.90 10.04 5.25
N ILE A 333 -18.56 9.18 4.30
CA ILE A 333 -17.20 8.68 4.10
C ILE A 333 -16.95 8.29 2.64
N LEU A 334 -15.68 8.33 2.19
CA LEU A 334 -15.25 7.84 0.87
C LEU A 334 -14.45 6.54 0.98
N GLY A 335 -14.45 5.77 -0.12
CA GLY A 335 -13.56 4.63 -0.33
C GLY A 335 -13.81 3.45 0.62
N SER A 336 -12.76 2.67 0.88
CA SER A 336 -12.82 1.38 1.58
C SER A 336 -13.22 1.48 3.05
N GLY A 337 -13.08 2.65 3.67
CA GLY A 337 -13.51 2.88 5.05
C GLY A 337 -15.01 2.70 5.25
N ALA A 338 -15.79 2.80 4.17
CA ALA A 338 -17.23 2.62 4.19
C ALA A 338 -17.66 1.21 4.63
N GLY A 339 -16.89 0.17 4.29
CA GLY A 339 -17.20 -1.20 4.72
C GLY A 339 -17.21 -1.34 6.24
N VAL A 340 -16.19 -0.78 6.90
CA VAL A 340 -16.02 -0.81 8.36
C VAL A 340 -17.19 -0.13 9.08
N VAL A 341 -17.59 1.06 8.61
CA VAL A 341 -18.68 1.81 9.26
C VAL A 341 -20.07 1.21 8.99
N LYS A 342 -20.26 0.48 7.87
CA LYS A 342 -21.51 -0.25 7.61
C LYS A 342 -21.69 -1.43 8.57
N ASP A 343 -20.65 -2.22 8.77
CA ASP A 343 -20.69 -3.35 9.71
C ASP A 343 -20.94 -2.85 11.14
N LEU A 344 -20.35 -1.72 11.49
CA LEU A 344 -20.56 -1.09 12.79
C LEU A 344 -21.96 -0.47 12.95
N ALA A 345 -22.49 0.17 11.90
CA ALA A 345 -23.86 0.69 11.90
C ALA A 345 -24.87 -0.45 12.12
N ASP A 346 -24.65 -1.61 11.49
CA ASP A 346 -25.46 -2.80 11.71
C ASP A 346 -25.38 -3.28 13.17
N TYR A 347 -24.17 -3.36 13.73
CA TYR A 347 -23.96 -3.77 15.12
C TYR A 347 -24.70 -2.87 16.10
N TYR A 348 -24.51 -1.54 16.06
CA TYR A 348 -25.17 -0.63 17.02
C TYR A 348 -26.69 -0.59 16.87
N ARG A 349 -27.21 -0.79 15.65
CA ARG A 349 -28.65 -0.95 15.42
C ARG A 349 -29.19 -2.21 16.07
N GLN A 350 -28.46 -3.31 16.02
CA GLN A 350 -28.85 -4.59 16.61
C GLN A 350 -28.67 -4.64 18.13
N SER A 351 -27.54 -4.13 18.64
CA SER A 351 -27.18 -4.24 20.06
C SER A 351 -27.77 -3.14 20.93
N ARG A 352 -27.90 -1.92 20.41
CA ARG A 352 -28.37 -0.74 21.18
C ARG A 352 -29.61 -0.06 20.61
N GLY A 353 -30.09 -0.46 19.43
CA GLY A 353 -31.23 0.19 18.77
C GLY A 353 -30.95 1.60 18.24
N TRP A 354 -29.68 2.02 18.19
CA TRP A 354 -29.30 3.35 17.73
C TRP A 354 -29.42 3.45 16.21
N LYS A 355 -30.16 4.43 15.71
CA LYS A 355 -30.46 4.57 14.28
C LYS A 355 -29.31 5.24 13.53
N VAL A 356 -28.29 4.45 13.23
CA VAL A 356 -27.08 4.87 12.50
C VAL A 356 -27.22 4.56 11.01
N GLY A 357 -26.89 5.52 10.15
CA GLY A 357 -26.81 5.36 8.70
C GLY A 357 -25.43 5.74 8.15
N VAL A 358 -25.17 5.35 6.91
CA VAL A 358 -23.93 5.67 6.18
C VAL A 358 -24.26 6.22 4.80
N VAL A 359 -23.60 7.31 4.42
CA VAL A 359 -23.64 7.89 3.07
C VAL A 359 -22.25 7.84 2.47
N ARG A 360 -22.14 7.34 1.24
CA ARG A 360 -20.88 7.32 0.50
C ARG A 360 -21.08 7.86 -0.91
N PRO A 361 -20.51 9.03 -1.24
CA PRO A 361 -20.40 9.44 -2.63
C PRO A 361 -19.52 8.45 -3.39
N ILE A 362 -20.07 7.86 -4.45
CA ILE A 362 -19.30 7.08 -5.43
C ILE A 362 -18.81 8.04 -6.51
N LEU A 363 -19.68 8.89 -7.05
CA LEU A 363 -19.29 10.06 -7.84
C LEU A 363 -18.96 11.20 -6.87
N PHE A 364 -17.67 11.36 -6.56
CA PHE A 364 -17.18 12.42 -5.68
C PHE A 364 -17.16 13.78 -6.39
N ASN A 365 -16.76 13.81 -7.65
CA ASN A 365 -16.71 15.02 -8.46
C ASN A 365 -17.29 14.77 -9.86
N PRO A 366 -18.22 15.60 -10.39
CA PRO A 366 -18.94 16.66 -9.66
C PRO A 366 -19.76 16.12 -8.48
N PRO A 367 -19.89 16.86 -7.37
CA PRO A 367 -20.70 16.44 -6.25
C PRO A 367 -22.18 16.32 -6.60
N CYS A 368 -22.80 15.24 -6.16
CA CYS A 368 -24.23 14.99 -6.33
C CYS A 368 -25.02 15.61 -5.16
N TYR A 369 -25.11 16.95 -5.10
CA TYR A 369 -25.64 17.67 -3.93
C TYR A 369 -27.05 17.25 -3.51
N GLU A 370 -27.96 17.01 -4.46
CA GLU A 370 -29.34 16.59 -4.16
C GLU A 370 -29.36 15.18 -3.54
N GLU A 371 -28.59 14.26 -4.10
CA GLU A 371 -28.46 12.89 -3.61
C GLU A 371 -27.73 12.82 -2.27
N LEU A 372 -26.75 13.70 -2.03
CA LEU A 372 -26.09 13.85 -0.74
C LEU A 372 -27.06 14.37 0.32
N ALA A 373 -27.82 15.43 0.02
CA ALA A 373 -28.85 15.95 0.90
C ALA A 373 -29.91 14.89 1.20
N TYR A 374 -30.34 14.13 0.17
CA TYR A 374 -31.24 12.99 0.34
C TYR A 374 -30.64 11.92 1.24
N GLY A 375 -29.37 11.56 1.06
CA GLY A 375 -28.71 10.54 1.88
C GLY A 375 -28.70 10.88 3.36
N VAL A 376 -28.63 12.16 3.72
CA VAL A 376 -28.59 12.59 5.13
C VAL A 376 -29.97 12.93 5.71
N ARG A 377 -31.06 12.84 4.94
CA ARG A 377 -32.38 13.48 5.19
C ARG A 377 -33.05 13.43 6.57
N ASN A 378 -32.75 12.44 7.40
CA ASN A 378 -33.36 12.31 8.73
C ASN A 378 -32.36 12.55 9.87
N ALA A 379 -31.09 12.77 9.54
CA ALA A 379 -30.04 12.87 10.52
C ALA A 379 -30.22 14.13 11.36
N LYS A 380 -29.99 14.00 12.66
CA LYS A 380 -29.82 15.12 13.60
C LYS A 380 -28.35 15.40 13.84
N VAL A 381 -27.49 14.39 13.66
CA VAL A 381 -26.04 14.49 13.74
C VAL A 381 -25.43 13.85 12.49
N ILE A 382 -24.57 14.60 11.80
CA ILE A 382 -23.82 14.11 10.65
C ILE A 382 -22.33 14.19 10.98
N THR A 383 -21.61 13.08 10.80
CA THR A 383 -20.15 13.06 10.89
C THR A 383 -19.56 12.84 9.51
N VAL A 384 -18.71 13.76 9.05
CA VAL A 384 -17.95 13.58 7.81
C VAL A 384 -16.54 13.07 8.14
N LEU A 385 -16.20 11.90 7.62
CA LEU A 385 -14.90 11.26 7.82
C LEU A 385 -14.04 11.40 6.56
N GLU A 386 -12.91 12.09 6.70
CA GLU A 386 -11.99 12.36 5.61
C GLU A 386 -10.66 11.64 5.79
N ARG A 387 -10.16 11.02 4.71
CA ARG A 387 -8.81 10.44 4.65
C ARG A 387 -7.80 11.48 4.13
N ALA A 388 -7.93 12.69 4.64
CA ALA A 388 -7.15 13.89 4.30
C ALA A 388 -6.95 14.76 5.55
N GLY A 389 -6.03 15.74 5.50
CA GLY A 389 -5.71 16.59 6.65
C GLY A 389 -6.82 17.59 7.01
N LYS A 390 -6.96 17.90 8.31
CA LYS A 390 -8.11 18.63 8.86
C LYS A 390 -8.25 20.11 8.43
N THR A 391 -7.18 20.90 8.37
CA THR A 391 -7.34 22.39 8.39
C THR A 391 -7.49 23.04 7.02
N HIS A 392 -7.03 22.39 5.96
CA HIS A 392 -6.98 22.98 4.61
C HIS A 392 -7.57 22.06 3.54
N ASN A 393 -8.14 20.91 3.94
CA ASN A 393 -8.52 19.87 3.00
C ASN A 393 -9.79 19.12 3.43
N GLN A 394 -10.85 19.86 3.77
CA GLN A 394 -12.17 19.36 4.18
C GLN A 394 -13.16 19.39 3.00
N LEU A 395 -12.78 18.75 1.89
CA LEU A 395 -13.51 18.89 0.63
C LEU A 395 -14.86 18.18 0.64
N LEU A 396 -14.95 17.02 1.29
CA LEU A 396 -16.21 16.29 1.44
C LEU A 396 -17.13 16.96 2.46
N LEU A 397 -16.57 17.54 3.52
CA LEU A 397 -17.36 18.33 4.48
C LEU A 397 -17.99 19.54 3.77
N ALA A 398 -17.20 20.26 2.98
CA ALA A 398 -17.69 21.40 2.19
C ALA A 398 -18.82 20.99 1.22
N ASP A 399 -18.76 19.78 0.66
CA ASP A 399 -19.82 19.27 -0.21
C ASP A 399 -21.11 18.96 0.54
N ILE A 400 -21.01 18.43 1.77
CA ILE A 400 -22.18 18.23 2.64
C ILE A 400 -22.78 19.57 3.08
N GLU A 401 -21.95 20.55 3.44
CA GLU A 401 -22.41 21.90 3.77
C GLU A 401 -23.14 22.53 2.57
N ALA A 402 -22.58 22.43 1.36
CA ALA A 402 -23.21 22.91 0.14
C ALA A 402 -24.53 22.18 -0.17
N ALA A 403 -24.57 20.85 -0.01
CA ALA A 403 -25.79 20.05 -0.19
C ALA A 403 -26.92 20.49 0.75
N LEU A 404 -26.60 20.75 2.03
CA LEU A 404 -27.56 21.25 3.01
C LEU A 404 -28.05 22.67 2.67
N GLN A 405 -27.16 23.55 2.18
CA GLN A 405 -27.55 24.88 1.73
C GLN A 405 -28.46 24.85 0.50
N ILE A 406 -28.20 23.94 -0.44
CA ILE A 406 -29.04 23.75 -1.63
C ILE A 406 -30.44 23.25 -1.23
N SER A 407 -30.50 22.26 -0.34
CA SER A 407 -31.76 21.76 0.24
C SER A 407 -32.57 22.87 0.92
N HIS A 408 -31.93 23.70 1.76
CA HIS A 408 -32.59 24.82 2.43
C HIS A 408 -33.09 25.89 1.43
N ARG A 409 -32.34 26.14 0.36
CA ARG A 409 -32.75 27.07 -0.71
C ARG A 409 -33.98 26.56 -1.47
N ALA A 410 -34.05 25.27 -1.78
CA ALA A 410 -35.17 24.68 -2.52
C ALA A 410 -36.52 24.96 -1.84
N GLY A 411 -36.56 24.88 -0.50
CA GLY A 411 -37.75 25.27 0.27
C GLY A 411 -38.14 26.74 0.11
N ARG A 412 -37.17 27.67 0.05
CA ARG A 412 -37.45 29.10 -0.17
C ARG A 412 -37.94 29.41 -1.58
N GLU A 413 -37.54 28.60 -2.56
CA GLU A 413 -37.93 28.73 -3.96
C GLU A 413 -39.27 28.03 -4.28
N GLY A 414 -40.01 27.58 -3.26
CA GLY A 414 -41.31 26.94 -3.43
C GLY A 414 -41.26 25.49 -3.94
N ARG A 415 -40.09 24.85 -3.88
CA ARG A 415 -39.90 23.42 -4.18
C ARG A 415 -39.84 22.62 -2.87
N GLU A 416 -40.97 22.56 -2.16
CA GLU A 416 -41.05 21.90 -0.85
C GLU A 416 -40.67 20.42 -0.92
N GLU A 417 -40.87 19.75 -2.07
CA GLU A 417 -40.46 18.36 -2.31
C GLU A 417 -38.94 18.14 -2.29
N HIS A 418 -38.16 19.20 -2.51
CA HIS A 418 -36.69 19.17 -2.48
C HIS A 418 -36.11 19.77 -1.19
N ARG A 419 -36.97 20.27 -0.29
CA ARG A 419 -36.58 20.79 1.02
C ARG A 419 -36.45 19.63 2.01
N ILE A 420 -35.23 19.28 2.35
CA ILE A 420 -34.93 18.22 3.31
C ILE A 420 -34.74 18.78 4.72
N TYR A 421 -34.10 19.95 4.83
CA TYR A 421 -33.89 20.66 6.09
C TYR A 421 -34.31 22.12 5.95
N GLY A 422 -34.90 22.67 7.00
CA GLY A 422 -35.12 24.09 7.21
C GLY A 422 -34.21 24.68 8.29
N ARG A 423 -34.58 25.86 8.80
CA ARG A 423 -33.77 26.60 9.78
C ARG A 423 -33.73 25.92 11.16
N ASP A 424 -34.84 25.30 11.57
CA ASP A 424 -35.05 24.85 12.95
C ASP A 424 -34.67 23.36 13.16
N ASP A 425 -34.39 22.66 12.07
CA ASP A 425 -34.14 21.22 11.98
C ASP A 425 -32.78 20.89 11.33
N MET A 426 -31.92 21.89 11.11
CA MET A 426 -30.56 21.68 10.60
C MET A 426 -29.76 20.70 11.50
N PRO A 427 -29.08 19.71 10.91
CA PRO A 427 -28.28 18.76 11.66
C PRO A 427 -27.01 19.39 12.24
N THR A 428 -26.52 18.83 13.34
CA THR A 428 -25.20 19.16 13.86
C THR A 428 -24.13 18.45 13.02
N LEU A 429 -23.20 19.21 12.45
CA LEU A 429 -22.05 18.68 11.72
C LEU A 429 -20.86 18.42 12.65
N LEU A 430 -20.25 17.26 12.49
CA LEU A 430 -18.98 16.84 13.07
C LEU A 430 -18.04 16.42 11.93
N HIS A 431 -16.73 16.50 12.17
CA HIS A 431 -15.71 16.18 11.19
C HIS A 431 -14.57 15.37 11.83
N GLY A 432 -14.15 14.30 11.16
CA GLY A 432 -13.10 13.42 11.64
C GLY A 432 -12.07 13.11 10.56
N VAL A 433 -10.79 13.05 10.95
CA VAL A 433 -9.72 12.52 10.10
C VAL A 433 -9.41 11.09 10.49
N TYR A 434 -9.35 10.20 9.50
CA TYR A 434 -9.06 8.78 9.68
C TYR A 434 -8.08 8.27 8.62
N GLY A 435 -7.49 7.10 8.83
CA GLY A 435 -6.89 6.31 7.74
C GLY A 435 -5.67 6.87 7.02
N LEU A 436 -5.15 8.04 7.41
CA LEU A 436 -4.09 8.75 6.69
C LEU A 436 -2.80 7.91 6.64
N GLY A 437 -2.25 7.70 5.44
CA GLY A 437 -1.06 6.87 5.25
C GLY A 437 -1.31 5.39 5.54
N SER A 438 -2.49 4.87 5.18
CA SER A 438 -2.97 3.51 5.54
C SER A 438 -2.87 3.22 7.03
N LYS A 439 -3.01 4.24 7.89
CA LYS A 439 -3.23 4.02 9.31
C LYS A 439 -4.50 3.19 9.46
N ASP A 440 -4.45 2.15 10.29
CA ASP A 440 -5.63 1.29 10.48
C ASP A 440 -6.84 2.09 10.98
N PHE A 441 -8.02 1.70 10.52
CA PHE A 441 -9.31 2.23 10.94
C PHE A 441 -10.24 1.03 11.12
N ASN A 442 -10.22 0.47 12.32
CA ASN A 442 -10.92 -0.77 12.67
C ASN A 442 -12.27 -0.50 13.35
N LYS A 443 -12.92 -1.59 13.77
CA LYS A 443 -14.21 -1.57 14.47
C LYS A 443 -14.21 -0.71 15.73
N TYR A 444 -13.12 -0.67 16.50
CA TYR A 444 -13.04 0.11 17.74
C TYR A 444 -12.89 1.60 17.47
N ASP A 445 -12.13 1.95 16.43
CA ASP A 445 -11.98 3.31 15.93
C ASP A 445 -13.31 3.84 15.40
N ALA A 446 -13.98 3.07 14.55
CA ALA A 446 -15.30 3.41 14.05
C ALA A 446 -16.33 3.50 15.21
N ALA A 447 -16.24 2.63 16.22
CA ALA A 447 -17.12 2.66 17.39
C ALA A 447 -16.98 3.96 18.17
N ALA A 448 -15.75 4.44 18.33
CA ALA A 448 -15.50 5.73 18.95
C ALA A 448 -16.20 6.89 18.20
N VAL A 449 -16.28 6.81 16.87
CA VAL A 449 -17.03 7.79 16.06
C VAL A 449 -18.53 7.75 16.38
N VAL A 450 -19.13 6.56 16.40
CA VAL A 450 -20.57 6.40 16.70
C VAL A 450 -20.91 6.86 18.12
N GLU A 451 -20.08 6.51 19.11
CA GLU A 451 -20.27 6.96 20.50
C GLU A 451 -20.14 8.50 20.62
N ASN A 452 -19.21 9.11 19.88
CA ASN A 452 -19.07 10.57 19.82
C ASN A 452 -20.32 11.23 19.19
N MET A 453 -20.90 10.62 18.15
CA MET A 453 -22.17 11.07 17.56
C MET A 453 -23.33 10.93 18.53
N GLN A 454 -23.42 9.82 19.26
CA GLN A 454 -24.46 9.60 20.26
C GLN A 454 -24.37 10.63 21.40
N ALA A 455 -23.15 10.90 21.89
CA ALA A 455 -22.94 11.94 22.90
C ALA A 455 -23.35 13.33 22.40
N CYS A 456 -23.11 13.63 21.12
CA CYS A 456 -23.59 14.84 20.47
C CYS A 456 -25.12 14.89 20.38
N LEU A 457 -25.76 13.80 19.96
CA LEU A 457 -27.21 13.67 19.82
C LEU A 457 -27.93 13.86 21.17
N GLU A 458 -27.37 13.35 22.26
CA GLU A 458 -27.88 13.49 23.62
C GLU A 458 -27.61 14.88 24.23
N GLY A 459 -26.91 15.78 23.52
CA GLY A 459 -26.62 17.14 23.98
C GLY A 459 -25.62 17.21 25.13
N LYS A 460 -24.79 16.16 25.33
CA LYS A 460 -23.79 16.07 26.40
C LYS A 460 -22.59 16.98 26.13
N ARG A 461 -22.78 18.30 26.30
CA ARG A 461 -21.74 19.32 26.08
C ARG A 461 -20.46 18.99 26.86
N GLY A 462 -19.33 19.01 26.17
CA GLY A 462 -18.01 18.65 26.73
C GLY A 462 -17.66 17.16 26.70
N GLN A 463 -18.58 16.29 26.28
CA GLN A 463 -18.33 14.84 26.14
C GLN A 463 -18.19 14.37 24.68
N PHE A 464 -18.29 15.29 23.72
CA PHE A 464 -18.06 15.02 22.30
C PHE A 464 -17.11 16.05 21.69
N HIS A 465 -16.45 15.65 20.62
CA HIS A 465 -15.59 16.50 19.80
C HIS A 465 -16.29 16.81 18.47
N ARG A 466 -16.31 18.10 18.11
CA ARG A 466 -16.79 18.55 16.78
C ARG A 466 -15.82 18.16 15.69
N ASP A 467 -14.54 18.38 15.97
CA ASP A 467 -13.47 17.94 15.12
C ASP A 467 -12.58 16.97 15.85
N PHE A 468 -12.20 15.88 15.20
CA PHE A 468 -11.38 14.86 15.84
C PHE A 468 -10.47 14.09 14.89
N TYR A 469 -9.58 13.32 15.50
CA TYR A 469 -8.77 12.28 14.83
C TYR A 469 -9.16 10.90 15.37
N VAL A 470 -9.03 9.88 14.55
CA VAL A 470 -9.29 8.48 14.93
C VAL A 470 -8.08 7.60 14.56
N GLY A 471 -7.81 6.55 15.34
CA GLY A 471 -6.67 5.65 15.14
C GLY A 471 -5.33 6.21 15.63
N VAL A 472 -5.30 7.41 16.22
CA VAL A 472 -4.09 8.06 16.75
C VAL A 472 -4.31 8.54 18.18
N GLU A 473 -3.21 8.79 18.90
CA GLU A 473 -3.23 9.36 20.24
C GLU A 473 -2.72 10.81 20.18
N GLY A 474 -3.53 11.75 20.65
CA GLY A 474 -3.22 13.17 20.61
C GLY A 474 -4.38 14.08 21.00
N PRO A 475 -4.22 15.40 20.87
CA PRO A 475 -5.31 16.35 21.08
C PRO A 475 -6.43 16.05 20.09
N TYR A 476 -7.67 16.20 20.55
CA TYR A 476 -8.87 15.94 19.75
C TYR A 476 -8.95 14.50 19.21
N SER A 477 -8.20 13.53 19.75
CA SER A 477 -8.30 12.14 19.30
C SER A 477 -9.41 11.42 20.05
N LEU A 478 -10.26 10.70 19.33
CA LEU A 478 -11.23 9.80 19.94
C LEU A 478 -10.51 8.55 20.44
N ARG A 479 -10.80 8.15 21.68
CA ARG A 479 -10.27 6.91 22.23
C ARG A 479 -11.00 5.72 21.60
N PRO A 480 -10.30 4.69 21.09
CA PRO A 480 -10.95 3.50 20.55
C PRO A 480 -11.91 2.88 21.57
N GLN A 481 -13.12 2.56 21.13
CA GLN A 481 -14.14 1.96 21.99
C GLN A 481 -14.11 0.44 21.86
N VAL A 482 -13.81 -0.26 22.96
CA VAL A 482 -13.80 -1.73 22.98
C VAL A 482 -15.24 -2.25 22.90
N LEU A 483 -15.46 -3.21 22.00
CA LEU A 483 -16.74 -3.89 21.78
C LEU A 483 -16.61 -5.35 22.20
N THR A 484 -17.12 -5.71 23.37
CA THR A 484 -16.96 -7.07 23.94
C THR A 484 -17.93 -8.10 23.35
N ASP A 485 -19.03 -7.66 22.78
CA ASP A 485 -20.14 -8.45 22.23
C ASP A 485 -20.25 -8.33 20.69
N TYR A 486 -19.22 -7.80 20.03
CA TYR A 486 -19.20 -7.68 18.57
C TYR A 486 -19.12 -9.07 17.92
N PRO A 487 -20.08 -9.44 17.04
CA PRO A 487 -20.08 -10.75 16.42
C PRO A 487 -19.02 -10.82 15.31
N GLU A 488 -17.93 -11.52 15.57
CA GLU A 488 -16.93 -11.85 14.54
C GLU A 488 -17.50 -12.88 13.57
N ARG A 489 -17.75 -12.46 12.33
CA ARG A 489 -18.30 -13.30 11.24
C ARG A 489 -17.23 -13.98 10.39
N GLU A 490 -15.97 -13.64 10.66
CA GLU A 490 -14.81 -13.99 9.85
C GLU A 490 -13.84 -14.84 10.68
N MET A 491 -13.30 -15.87 10.05
CA MET A 491 -12.11 -16.54 10.54
C MET A 491 -10.89 -15.71 10.12
N GLY A 492 -10.10 -15.28 11.10
CA GLY A 492 -8.95 -14.38 10.89
C GLY A 492 -7.62 -15.10 11.08
N MET A 493 -6.68 -14.88 10.16
CA MET A 493 -5.30 -15.37 10.28
C MET A 493 -4.30 -14.23 10.07
N THR A 494 -3.26 -14.16 10.91
CA THR A 494 -2.18 -13.18 10.78
C THR A 494 -0.83 -13.87 10.67
N PHE A 495 -0.09 -13.58 9.60
CA PHE A 495 1.29 -14.04 9.40
C PHE A 495 2.26 -12.88 9.62
N VAL A 496 3.25 -13.10 10.48
CA VAL A 496 4.30 -12.14 10.82
C VAL A 496 5.64 -12.74 10.43
N GLY A 497 6.43 -12.02 9.63
CA GLY A 497 7.75 -12.50 9.25
C GLY A 497 8.62 -11.43 8.62
N ILE A 498 9.76 -11.82 8.08
CA ILE A 498 10.71 -10.88 7.48
C ILE A 498 10.45 -10.78 5.97
N GLY A 499 10.57 -9.57 5.43
CA GLY A 499 10.59 -9.37 3.98
C GLY A 499 11.61 -10.30 3.30
N ALA A 500 11.16 -10.98 2.23
CA ALA A 500 11.86 -12.02 1.47
C ALA A 500 11.88 -13.46 2.06
N GLU A 501 11.14 -13.75 3.15
CA GLU A 501 10.90 -15.14 3.63
C GLU A 501 9.67 -15.81 3.01
N GLY A 502 9.01 -15.16 2.03
CA GLY A 502 7.82 -15.70 1.37
C GLY A 502 6.52 -15.58 2.18
N VAL A 503 6.46 -14.72 3.20
CA VAL A 503 5.27 -14.51 4.05
C VAL A 503 4.03 -14.14 3.23
N LYS A 504 4.16 -13.13 2.35
CA LYS A 504 3.08 -12.69 1.43
C LYS A 504 2.62 -13.84 0.55
N THR A 505 3.56 -14.50 -0.12
CA THR A 505 3.28 -15.62 -1.03
C THR A 505 2.58 -16.78 -0.33
N ALA A 506 2.98 -17.10 0.91
CA ALA A 506 2.36 -18.15 1.71
C ALA A 506 0.90 -17.82 2.04
N LEU A 507 0.62 -16.60 2.49
CA LEU A 507 -0.74 -16.16 2.83
C LEU A 507 -1.64 -16.08 1.59
N GLU A 508 -1.16 -15.50 0.48
CA GLU A 508 -1.93 -15.45 -0.76
C GLU A 508 -2.21 -16.85 -1.30
N THR A 509 -1.24 -17.76 -1.23
CA THR A 509 -1.45 -19.16 -1.62
C THR A 509 -2.51 -19.83 -0.74
N ALA A 510 -2.51 -19.56 0.57
CA ALA A 510 -3.58 -20.02 1.46
C ALA A 510 -4.95 -19.43 1.07
N ALA A 511 -5.00 -18.13 0.72
CA ALA A 511 -6.22 -17.47 0.25
C ALA A 511 -6.79 -18.17 -1.02
N TYR A 512 -5.95 -18.44 -2.02
CA TYR A 512 -6.37 -19.18 -3.23
C TYR A 512 -6.88 -20.58 -2.91
N ILE A 513 -6.24 -21.31 -1.99
CA ILE A 513 -6.65 -22.67 -1.61
C ILE A 513 -8.02 -22.68 -0.93
N TYR A 514 -8.22 -21.77 0.02
CA TYR A 514 -9.46 -21.68 0.80
C TYR A 514 -10.62 -21.07 0.01
N ALA A 515 -10.34 -20.19 -0.96
CA ALA A 515 -11.36 -19.61 -1.83
C ALA A 515 -11.87 -20.58 -2.90
N ALA A 516 -11.04 -21.54 -3.33
CA ALA A 516 -11.42 -22.48 -4.37
C ALA A 516 -12.66 -23.31 -3.95
N ASP A 517 -13.61 -23.50 -4.87
CA ASP A 517 -14.86 -24.22 -4.58
C ASP A 517 -14.59 -25.68 -4.18
N SER A 518 -15.31 -26.17 -3.17
CA SER A 518 -15.20 -27.51 -2.58
C SER A 518 -16.48 -28.34 -2.73
N GLY A 519 -17.51 -27.83 -3.40
CA GLY A 519 -18.84 -28.45 -3.40
C GLY A 519 -19.66 -28.22 -2.12
N ASN A 520 -19.12 -27.49 -1.13
CA ASN A 520 -19.79 -27.09 0.11
C ASN A 520 -20.18 -25.60 0.13
N GLY A 521 -20.12 -24.92 -1.02
CA GLY A 521 -20.41 -23.48 -1.18
C GLY A 521 -19.13 -22.63 -1.31
N CYS A 522 -19.26 -21.47 -1.95
CA CYS A 522 -18.16 -20.53 -2.17
C CYS A 522 -17.74 -19.84 -0.85
N LYS A 523 -16.44 -19.89 -0.53
CA LYS A 523 -15.85 -19.11 0.56
C LYS A 523 -15.37 -17.75 0.04
N TYR A 524 -15.66 -16.70 0.79
CA TYR A 524 -15.11 -15.37 0.55
C TYR A 524 -13.82 -15.21 1.33
N VAL A 525 -12.80 -14.67 0.68
CA VAL A 525 -11.51 -14.36 1.28
C VAL A 525 -11.15 -12.90 1.05
N GLN A 526 -10.43 -12.35 2.02
CA GLN A 526 -9.80 -11.04 1.86
C GLN A 526 -8.40 -11.07 2.45
N SER A 527 -7.40 -10.72 1.66
CA SER A 527 -6.04 -10.52 2.16
C SER A 527 -5.79 -9.06 2.52
N GLY A 528 -5.03 -8.79 3.58
CA GLY A 528 -4.52 -7.46 3.91
C GLY A 528 -3.01 -7.50 4.14
N ALA A 529 -2.32 -6.40 3.86
CA ALA A 529 -0.88 -6.32 4.03
C ALA A 529 -0.44 -5.01 4.70
N ARG A 530 0.46 -5.14 5.68
CA ARG A 530 1.16 -4.03 6.32
C ARG A 530 2.65 -4.30 6.30
N TYR A 531 3.36 -3.54 5.47
CA TYR A 531 4.81 -3.54 5.37
C TYR A 531 5.31 -2.17 4.92
N GLY A 532 6.54 -1.81 5.34
CA GLY A 532 7.16 -0.54 5.00
C GLY A 532 8.07 -0.60 3.77
N ALA A 533 8.71 0.52 3.44
CA ALA A 533 9.58 0.67 2.26
C ALA A 533 10.92 -0.10 2.33
N ALA A 534 11.21 -0.81 3.42
CA ALA A 534 12.47 -1.53 3.57
C ALA A 534 12.52 -2.77 2.66
N ARG A 535 13.52 -2.84 1.77
CA ARG A 535 13.65 -3.94 0.80
C ARG A 535 13.92 -5.31 1.43
N LYS A 536 14.66 -5.36 2.55
CA LYS A 536 14.91 -6.59 3.32
C LYS A 536 15.08 -6.30 4.80
N GLY A 537 14.64 -7.23 5.66
CA GLY A 537 14.90 -7.19 7.10
C GLY A 537 13.86 -6.50 7.96
N ALA A 538 12.85 -5.83 7.37
CA ALA A 538 11.71 -5.30 8.11
C ALA A 538 10.60 -6.34 8.28
N ALA A 539 9.77 -6.13 9.29
CA ALA A 539 8.58 -6.93 9.53
C ALA A 539 7.56 -6.76 8.40
N VAL A 540 6.96 -7.87 8.00
CA VAL A 540 5.83 -7.96 7.10
C VAL A 540 4.70 -8.60 7.88
N PHE A 541 3.57 -7.89 7.95
CA PHE A 541 2.35 -8.37 8.56
C PHE A 541 1.34 -8.61 7.44
N MET A 542 0.87 -9.84 7.32
CA MET A 542 -0.15 -10.23 6.35
C MET A 542 -1.36 -10.75 7.11
N ASN A 543 -2.55 -10.34 6.71
CA ASN A 543 -3.81 -10.76 7.29
C ASN A 543 -4.64 -11.49 6.23
N LEU A 544 -5.38 -12.53 6.64
CA LEU A 544 -6.34 -13.23 5.81
C LEU A 544 -7.65 -13.36 6.59
N ARG A 545 -8.75 -12.96 5.96
CA ARG A 545 -10.11 -13.26 6.39
C ARG A 545 -10.69 -14.35 5.52
N ILE A 546 -11.45 -15.24 6.14
CA ILE A 546 -12.23 -16.27 5.46
C ILE A 546 -13.65 -16.20 6.02
N SER A 547 -14.65 -16.16 5.16
CA SER A 547 -16.06 -16.09 5.56
C SER A 547 -16.96 -16.84 4.59
N ASP A 548 -18.12 -17.25 5.09
CA ASP A 548 -19.24 -17.78 4.28
C ASP A 548 -20.08 -16.66 3.65
N HIS A 549 -19.81 -15.41 4.01
CA HIS A 549 -20.48 -14.22 3.50
C HIS A 549 -19.49 -13.24 2.86
N PRO A 550 -19.94 -12.38 1.94
CA PRO A 550 -19.09 -11.32 1.38
C PRO A 550 -18.45 -10.46 2.48
N ILE A 551 -17.14 -10.28 2.38
CA ILE A 551 -16.33 -9.52 3.35
C ILE A 551 -16.35 -8.05 2.94
N ARG A 552 -16.85 -7.18 3.82
CA ARG A 552 -16.89 -5.71 3.62
C ARG A 552 -15.77 -5.00 4.37
N ASN A 553 -15.43 -5.51 5.55
CA ASN A 553 -14.46 -4.90 6.43
C ASN A 553 -13.08 -4.86 5.76
N SER A 554 -12.46 -3.67 5.71
CA SER A 554 -11.15 -3.44 5.09
C SER A 554 -10.06 -3.05 6.10
N SER A 555 -10.32 -3.19 7.41
CA SER A 555 -9.36 -2.88 8.47
C SER A 555 -8.35 -4.02 8.69
N GLU A 556 -7.37 -3.83 9.56
CA GLU A 556 -6.58 -4.95 10.10
C GLU A 556 -7.45 -5.88 10.97
N LEU A 557 -6.96 -7.10 11.22
CA LEU A 557 -7.57 -8.05 12.15
C LEU A 557 -7.28 -7.60 13.58
N THR A 558 -8.33 -7.22 14.31
CA THR A 558 -8.24 -6.94 15.76
C THR A 558 -8.17 -8.24 16.56
N GLU A 559 -8.98 -9.22 16.15
CA GLU A 559 -9.06 -10.55 16.74
C GLU A 559 -8.76 -11.60 15.66
N ARG A 560 -8.09 -12.70 16.05
CA ARG A 560 -7.64 -13.72 15.10
C ARG A 560 -7.73 -15.13 15.68
N ASP A 561 -7.96 -16.09 14.79
CA ASP A 561 -8.02 -17.52 15.09
C ASP A 561 -6.63 -18.16 14.97
N VAL A 562 -5.81 -17.65 14.04
CA VAL A 562 -4.44 -18.13 13.80
C VAL A 562 -3.44 -16.98 13.78
N LEU A 563 -2.32 -17.17 14.49
CA LEU A 563 -1.15 -16.29 14.45
C LEU A 563 0.09 -17.12 14.14
N ALA A 564 0.79 -16.78 13.06
CA ALA A 564 1.99 -17.49 12.64
C ALA A 564 3.21 -16.55 12.55
N PHE A 565 4.25 -16.84 13.34
CA PHE A 565 5.55 -16.19 13.24
C PHE A 565 6.47 -17.02 12.34
N PHE A 566 6.86 -16.47 11.20
CA PHE A 566 7.80 -17.07 10.25
C PHE A 566 9.25 -16.94 10.71
N ASN A 567 9.50 -16.12 11.74
CA ASN A 567 10.80 -15.94 12.34
C ASN A 567 10.64 -15.52 13.81
N ASP A 568 11.45 -16.10 14.71
CA ASP A 568 11.39 -15.80 16.15
C ASP A 568 11.94 -14.41 16.52
N LYS A 569 12.58 -13.69 15.59
CA LYS A 569 13.03 -12.30 15.78
C LYS A 569 11.91 -11.35 16.22
N PHE A 570 10.68 -11.56 15.76
CA PHE A 570 9.56 -10.66 16.08
C PHE A 570 8.78 -11.06 17.32
N LEU A 571 9.28 -12.03 18.10
CA LEU A 571 8.79 -12.35 19.44
C LEU A 571 9.31 -11.32 20.47
N ILE A 572 9.24 -10.03 20.13
CA ILE A 572 9.60 -8.92 21.00
C ILE A 572 8.38 -8.46 21.81
N ASP A 573 8.59 -8.00 23.04
CA ASP A 573 7.54 -7.77 24.04
C ASP A 573 6.27 -7.12 23.50
N GLN A 574 6.36 -5.97 22.81
CA GLN A 574 5.16 -5.26 22.34
C GLN A 574 4.45 -6.00 21.20
N ILE A 575 5.18 -6.45 20.16
CA ILE A 575 4.59 -7.18 19.03
C ILE A 575 3.96 -8.47 19.55
N LEU A 576 4.67 -9.19 20.41
CA LEU A 576 4.16 -10.42 21.00
C LEU A 576 2.91 -10.16 21.86
N THR A 577 2.94 -9.15 22.73
CA THR A 577 1.81 -8.79 23.60
C THR A 577 0.58 -8.36 22.80
N GLU A 578 0.75 -7.49 21.81
CA GLU A 578 -0.35 -7.01 20.97
C GLU A 578 -0.92 -8.13 20.10
N TYR A 579 -0.06 -8.96 19.50
CA TYR A 579 -0.52 -9.97 18.55
C TYR A 579 -1.08 -11.21 19.25
N VAL A 580 -0.45 -11.69 20.33
CA VAL A 580 -1.02 -12.79 21.14
C VAL A 580 -2.23 -12.31 21.94
N GLY A 581 -2.26 -11.05 22.39
CA GLY A 581 -3.43 -10.45 23.04
C GLY A 581 -4.66 -10.36 22.14
N GLY A 582 -4.49 -10.37 20.81
CA GLY A 582 -5.56 -10.46 19.83
C GLY A 582 -5.91 -11.88 19.39
N LEU A 583 -5.30 -12.93 19.95
CA LEU A 583 -5.61 -14.32 19.62
C LEU A 583 -6.83 -14.81 20.40
N LYS A 584 -7.84 -15.35 19.70
CA LYS A 584 -9.09 -15.84 20.31
C LYS A 584 -8.83 -17.02 21.25
N GLU A 585 -9.81 -17.31 22.11
CA GLU A 585 -9.79 -18.50 22.95
C GLU A 585 -9.66 -19.76 22.09
N LYS A 586 -8.80 -20.70 22.51
CA LYS A 586 -8.41 -21.92 21.77
C LYS A 586 -7.76 -21.64 20.41
N GLY A 587 -7.33 -20.41 20.15
CA GLY A 587 -6.63 -20.02 18.93
C GLY A 587 -5.27 -20.71 18.78
N LEU A 588 -4.74 -20.69 17.56
CA LEU A 588 -3.50 -21.36 17.17
C LEU A 588 -2.35 -20.36 17.05
N LEU A 589 -1.26 -20.59 17.80
CA LEU A 589 0.00 -19.86 17.71
C LEU A 589 1.09 -20.75 17.11
N VAL A 590 1.50 -20.47 15.87
CA VAL A 590 2.58 -21.17 15.17
C VAL A 590 3.86 -20.33 15.21
N ILE A 591 5.00 -20.92 15.59
CA ILE A 591 6.28 -20.21 15.66
C ILE A 591 7.38 -21.02 14.96
N ASN A 592 7.97 -20.44 13.92
CA ASN A 592 9.17 -20.96 13.29
C ASN A 592 10.41 -20.61 14.13
N THR A 593 11.01 -21.61 14.77
CA THR A 593 12.21 -21.47 15.60
C THR A 593 12.98 -22.79 15.71
N ALA A 594 14.29 -22.69 15.91
CA ALA A 594 15.14 -23.81 16.27
C ALA A 594 15.17 -24.06 17.80
N GLN A 595 14.57 -23.17 18.60
CA GLN A 595 14.57 -23.28 20.06
C GLN A 595 13.56 -24.32 20.55
N GLU A 596 13.86 -24.97 21.67
CA GLU A 596 12.92 -25.88 22.32
C GLU A 596 11.69 -25.11 22.84
N LYS A 597 10.48 -25.61 22.54
CA LYS A 597 9.20 -25.01 22.93
C LYS A 597 9.13 -24.56 24.39
N LYS A 598 9.58 -25.40 25.33
CA LYS A 598 9.53 -25.08 26.78
C LYS A 598 10.39 -23.86 27.12
N ARG A 599 11.61 -23.83 26.58
CA ARG A 599 12.55 -22.72 26.78
C ARG A 599 12.02 -21.44 26.14
N LEU A 600 11.44 -21.54 24.95
CA LEU A 600 10.84 -20.40 24.27
C LEU A 600 9.68 -19.80 25.08
N LEU A 601 8.72 -20.63 25.52
CA LEU A 601 7.57 -20.16 26.31
C LEU A 601 7.99 -19.50 27.63
N ALA A 602 9.04 -20.03 28.28
CA ALA A 602 9.61 -19.42 29.48
C ALA A 602 10.24 -18.03 29.24
N SER A 603 10.62 -17.72 27.99
CA SER A 603 11.17 -16.41 27.62
C SER A 603 10.12 -15.33 27.40
N PHE A 604 8.84 -15.70 27.25
CA PHE A 604 7.77 -14.73 27.00
C PHE A 604 7.47 -13.87 28.23
N PRO A 605 7.00 -12.62 28.06
CA PRO A 605 6.50 -11.83 29.17
C PRO A 605 5.42 -12.57 29.95
N LYS A 606 5.38 -12.39 31.28
CA LYS A 606 4.38 -13.05 32.15
C LYS A 606 2.94 -12.76 31.70
N SER A 607 2.66 -11.55 31.23
CA SER A 607 1.36 -11.17 30.66
C SER A 607 0.98 -12.04 29.46
N VAL A 608 1.92 -12.32 28.56
CA VAL A 608 1.71 -13.18 27.39
C VAL A 608 1.52 -14.63 27.82
N GLN A 609 2.32 -15.11 28.79
CA GLN A 609 2.16 -16.47 29.33
C GLN A 609 0.77 -16.66 29.96
N SER A 610 0.30 -15.68 30.74
CA SER A 610 -1.06 -15.65 31.30
C SER A 610 -2.12 -15.69 30.20
N VAL A 611 -2.00 -14.87 29.15
CA VAL A 611 -2.96 -14.90 28.02
C VAL A 611 -2.97 -16.27 27.34
N ILE A 612 -1.80 -16.88 27.09
CA ILE A 612 -1.69 -18.22 26.49
C ILE A 612 -2.41 -19.26 27.34
N GLN A 613 -2.25 -19.19 28.66
CA GLN A 613 -2.87 -20.13 29.58
C GLN A 613 -4.39 -19.89 29.73
N GLU A 614 -4.79 -18.64 29.99
CA GLU A 614 -6.18 -18.23 30.21
C GLU A 614 -7.04 -18.49 28.97
N ARG A 615 -6.53 -18.16 27.78
CA ARG A 615 -7.23 -18.39 26.52
C ARG A 615 -7.02 -19.78 25.95
N GLN A 616 -6.33 -20.67 26.66
CA GLN A 616 -6.03 -22.04 26.21
C GLN A 616 -5.43 -22.09 24.80
N ILE A 617 -4.53 -21.16 24.49
CA ILE A 617 -3.94 -21.02 23.16
C ILE A 617 -3.09 -22.25 22.84
N LYS A 618 -3.34 -22.86 21.68
CA LYS A 618 -2.55 -23.98 21.18
C LYS A 618 -1.26 -23.46 20.57
N VAL A 619 -0.13 -23.69 21.23
CA VAL A 619 1.19 -23.28 20.72
C VAL A 619 1.88 -24.43 20.01
N VAL A 620 2.28 -24.25 18.75
CA VAL A 620 3.05 -25.21 17.96
C VAL A 620 4.33 -24.56 17.43
N THR A 621 5.47 -25.24 17.61
CA THR A 621 6.79 -24.78 17.16
C THR A 621 7.36 -25.74 16.11
N LEU A 622 8.00 -25.22 15.08
CA LEU A 622 8.68 -26.01 14.03
C LEU A 622 9.96 -25.31 13.57
N ASP A 623 10.96 -26.06 13.10
CA ASP A 623 12.14 -25.50 12.43
C ASP A 623 11.97 -25.57 10.91
N ALA A 624 11.08 -24.71 10.41
CA ALA A 624 10.82 -24.61 8.98
C ALA A 624 12.00 -23.98 8.22
N THR A 625 12.87 -23.22 8.90
CA THR A 625 14.09 -22.64 8.31
C THR A 625 15.09 -23.73 7.92
N GLN A 626 15.39 -24.66 8.84
CA GLN A 626 16.29 -25.78 8.54
C GLN A 626 15.69 -26.70 7.49
N ALA A 627 14.38 -26.97 7.56
CA ALA A 627 13.68 -27.74 6.54
C ALA A 627 13.77 -27.08 5.15
N ALA A 628 13.56 -25.76 5.07
CA ALA A 628 13.66 -25.02 3.81
C ALA A 628 15.08 -25.04 3.23
N LEU A 629 16.11 -24.90 4.07
CA LEU A 629 17.50 -25.04 3.64
C LEU A 629 17.81 -26.45 3.12
N LYS A 630 17.24 -27.48 3.74
CA LYS A 630 17.40 -28.88 3.31
C LYS A 630 16.70 -29.19 1.98
N TYR A 631 15.44 -28.78 1.81
CA TYR A 631 14.62 -29.16 0.64
C TYR A 631 14.67 -28.17 -0.52
N LEU A 632 14.85 -26.88 -0.25
CA LEU A 632 14.79 -25.79 -1.24
C LEU A 632 16.14 -25.09 -1.45
N ASN A 633 17.14 -25.34 -0.60
CA ASN A 633 18.40 -24.58 -0.54
C ASN A 633 18.18 -23.05 -0.45
N ARG A 634 17.04 -22.65 0.13
CA ARG A 634 16.59 -21.26 0.28
C ARG A 634 15.76 -21.15 1.55
N ASN A 635 15.85 -20.00 2.24
CA ASN A 635 15.04 -19.75 3.43
C ASN A 635 13.62 -19.30 3.05
N LEU A 636 12.77 -20.26 2.69
CA LEU A 636 11.35 -20.06 2.37
C LEU A 636 10.48 -21.04 3.19
N PRO A 637 10.19 -20.73 4.46
CA PRO A 637 9.48 -21.64 5.37
C PRO A 637 7.98 -21.76 5.09
N GLY A 638 7.42 -20.92 4.21
CA GLY A 638 5.97 -20.72 4.07
C GLY A 638 5.14 -21.98 3.81
N ALA A 639 5.62 -22.88 2.94
CA ALA A 639 4.89 -24.11 2.61
C ALA A 639 4.70 -25.04 3.82
N ALA A 640 5.71 -25.17 4.69
CA ALA A 640 5.59 -25.97 5.91
C ALA A 640 4.62 -25.34 6.90
N ILE A 641 4.65 -24.01 7.05
CA ILE A 641 3.79 -23.29 7.99
C ILE A 641 2.31 -23.41 7.58
N VAL A 642 1.97 -23.23 6.30
CA VAL A 642 0.57 -23.34 5.85
C VAL A 642 0.03 -24.76 5.93
N GLY A 643 0.86 -25.77 5.67
CA GLY A 643 0.49 -27.18 5.82
C GLY A 643 0.18 -27.54 7.28
N LEU A 644 1.01 -27.06 8.21
CA LEU A 644 0.77 -27.20 9.65
C LEU A 644 -0.52 -26.50 10.08
N ILE A 645 -0.75 -25.28 9.62
CA ILE A 645 -1.97 -24.51 9.95
C ILE A 645 -3.21 -25.29 9.52
N ASN A 646 -3.27 -25.78 8.28
CA ASN A 646 -4.45 -26.53 7.82
C ASN A 646 -4.65 -27.84 8.60
N LYS A 647 -3.58 -28.55 8.96
CA LYS A 647 -3.65 -29.74 9.81
C LYS A 647 -4.27 -29.44 11.18
N GLU A 648 -3.90 -28.31 11.76
CA GLU A 648 -4.32 -27.91 13.11
C GLU A 648 -5.72 -27.29 13.14
N THR A 649 -6.10 -26.52 12.12
CA THR A 649 -7.42 -25.90 12.03
C THR A 649 -8.48 -26.82 11.44
N GLY A 650 -8.08 -27.78 10.59
CA GLY A 650 -8.99 -28.71 9.92
C GLY A 650 -9.95 -28.04 8.94
N ILE A 651 -9.59 -26.87 8.39
CA ILE A 651 -10.46 -26.11 7.45
C ILE A 651 -10.75 -26.95 6.20
N LEU A 652 -9.73 -27.63 5.66
CA LEU A 652 -9.85 -28.59 4.57
C LEU A 652 -9.22 -29.93 4.97
N LEU A 653 -9.71 -31.01 4.37
CA LEU A 653 -9.03 -32.31 4.44
C LEU A 653 -7.60 -32.17 3.88
N GLU A 654 -6.65 -32.88 4.49
CA GLU A 654 -5.22 -32.77 4.13
C GLU A 654 -4.95 -33.08 2.66
N GLU A 655 -5.62 -34.10 2.12
CA GLU A 655 -5.49 -34.50 0.72
C GLU A 655 -6.02 -33.42 -0.24
N ASP A 656 -7.16 -32.81 0.09
CA ASP A 656 -7.75 -31.73 -0.72
C ASP A 656 -6.87 -30.48 -0.69
N PHE A 657 -6.34 -30.12 0.49
CA PHE A 657 -5.42 -29.00 0.63
C PHE A 657 -4.14 -29.23 -0.20
N ALA A 658 -3.54 -30.42 -0.10
CA ALA A 658 -2.33 -30.78 -0.83
C ALA A 658 -2.55 -30.74 -2.35
N LYS A 659 -3.67 -31.28 -2.83
CA LYS A 659 -4.04 -31.28 -4.25
C LYS A 659 -4.22 -29.85 -4.79
N ARG A 660 -4.88 -28.98 -4.04
CA ARG A 660 -5.07 -27.56 -4.41
C ARG A 660 -3.76 -26.79 -4.43
N PHE A 661 -2.92 -26.99 -3.41
CA PHE A 661 -1.59 -26.38 -3.32
C PHE A 661 -0.72 -26.78 -4.52
N GLU A 662 -0.71 -28.06 -4.89
CA GLU A 662 0.02 -28.56 -6.06
C GLU A 662 -0.51 -27.94 -7.37
N GLY A 663 -1.84 -27.84 -7.52
CA GLY A 663 -2.49 -27.21 -8.66
C GLY A 663 -2.05 -25.76 -8.88
N ILE A 664 -2.00 -24.97 -7.81
CA ILE A 664 -1.55 -23.57 -7.85
C ILE A 664 -0.07 -23.48 -8.25
N LEU A 665 0.79 -24.34 -7.71
CA LEU A 665 2.21 -24.36 -8.09
C LEU A 665 2.40 -24.72 -9.57
N ARG A 666 1.62 -25.69 -10.08
CA ARG A 666 1.64 -26.08 -11.50
C ARG A 666 1.21 -24.93 -12.42
N ALA A 667 0.18 -24.17 -12.02
CA ALA A 667 -0.27 -22.99 -12.76
C ALA A 667 0.80 -21.89 -12.80
N LYS A 668 1.47 -21.62 -11.66
CA LYS A 668 2.48 -20.54 -11.56
C LYS A 668 3.83 -20.88 -12.23
N LEU A 669 4.30 -22.12 -12.13
CA LEU A 669 5.67 -22.50 -12.53
C LEU A 669 5.78 -23.09 -13.95
N GLY A 670 4.64 -23.37 -14.60
CA GLY A 670 4.57 -23.89 -15.96
C GLY A 670 5.06 -25.35 -16.13
N LYS A 671 4.72 -25.98 -17.26
CA LYS A 671 4.93 -27.43 -17.48
C LYS A 671 6.41 -27.86 -17.68
N LYS A 672 7.31 -26.98 -18.12
CA LYS A 672 8.65 -27.38 -18.64
C LYS A 672 9.83 -27.28 -17.64
N LYS A 673 9.72 -26.55 -16.52
CA LYS A 673 10.84 -26.34 -15.56
C LYS A 673 10.44 -26.48 -14.08
N GLY A 674 9.21 -26.92 -13.79
CA GLY A 674 8.64 -26.84 -12.44
C GLY A 674 8.68 -28.11 -11.58
N GLY A 675 8.97 -29.30 -12.15
CA GLY A 675 8.79 -30.59 -11.45
C GLY A 675 9.52 -30.70 -10.12
N GLU A 676 10.85 -30.57 -10.13
CA GLU A 676 11.67 -30.63 -8.90
C GLU A 676 11.28 -29.55 -7.88
N ILE A 677 10.94 -28.34 -8.35
CA ILE A 677 10.52 -27.24 -7.47
C ILE A 677 9.18 -27.57 -6.80
N ILE A 678 8.24 -28.14 -7.55
CA ILE A 678 6.94 -28.58 -7.02
C ILE A 678 7.18 -29.67 -5.98
N ASP A 679 7.98 -30.69 -6.29
CA ASP A 679 8.25 -31.81 -5.37
C ASP A 679 8.91 -31.33 -4.06
N SER A 680 9.87 -30.42 -4.14
CA SER A 680 10.50 -29.81 -2.96
C SER A 680 9.51 -29.00 -2.13
N ASN A 681 8.60 -28.25 -2.76
CA ASN A 681 7.55 -27.51 -2.03
C ASN A 681 6.50 -28.44 -1.41
N MET A 682 6.14 -29.53 -2.09
CA MET A 682 5.26 -30.56 -1.55
C MET A 682 5.92 -31.31 -0.38
N ALA A 683 7.23 -31.54 -0.41
CA ALA A 683 7.98 -32.08 0.71
C ALA A 683 7.95 -31.13 1.93
N MET A 684 8.09 -29.83 1.69
CA MET A 684 7.93 -28.81 2.74
C MET A 684 6.52 -28.82 3.34
N LEU A 685 5.47 -28.91 2.49
CA LEU A 685 4.09 -29.00 2.95
C LEU A 685 3.87 -30.23 3.85
N ARG A 686 4.34 -31.41 3.42
CA ARG A 686 4.25 -32.66 4.19
C ARG A 686 5.03 -32.61 5.50
N TYR A 687 6.20 -31.97 5.51
CA TYR A 687 6.94 -31.73 6.75
C TYR A 687 6.10 -30.95 7.76
N GLY A 688 5.43 -29.88 7.32
CA GLY A 688 4.49 -29.11 8.16
C GLY A 688 3.37 -29.97 8.75
N VAL A 689 2.72 -30.77 7.91
CA VAL A 689 1.65 -31.69 8.33
C VAL A 689 2.14 -32.71 9.36
N SER A 690 3.35 -33.26 9.18
CA SER A 690 3.92 -34.27 10.09
C SER A 690 4.19 -33.77 11.50
N VAL A 691 4.23 -32.45 11.71
CA VAL A 691 4.44 -31.81 13.02
C VAL A 691 3.11 -31.58 13.77
N GLY A 692 1.95 -31.63 13.11
CA GLY A 692 0.65 -31.32 13.72
C GLY A 692 -0.01 -32.46 14.52
N SER A 693 -0.94 -32.13 15.42
CA SER A 693 -1.67 -33.06 16.33
C SER A 693 -3.18 -33.17 16.01
N ASN A 694 -3.86 -34.29 16.30
CA ASN A 694 -5.31 -34.49 16.05
C ASN A 694 -6.23 -33.67 17.01
N PRO A 695 -7.42 -33.18 16.59
CA PRO A 695 -8.28 -32.30 17.39
C PRO A 695 -9.28 -33.05 18.31
N SER A 696 -9.51 -32.56 19.54
CA SER A 696 -10.54 -33.07 20.47
C SER A 696 -11.55 -31.99 20.87
N SER A 697 -12.84 -32.31 20.74
CA SER A 697 -14.03 -31.50 20.99
C SER A 697 -14.46 -31.48 22.46
N THR A 698 -14.68 -30.30 23.07
CA THR A 698 -15.88 -29.96 23.88
C THR A 698 -15.83 -28.52 24.41
N ALA A 699 -17.01 -27.90 24.45
CA ALA A 699 -17.33 -26.58 24.96
C ALA A 699 -17.42 -26.56 26.50
N ILE A 700 -17.49 -25.37 27.12
CA ILE A 700 -18.53 -24.93 28.08
C ILE A 700 -18.05 -23.75 28.97
N VAL A 701 -19.03 -22.87 29.20
CA VAL A 701 -19.18 -21.62 29.96
C VAL A 701 -19.09 -21.79 31.50
N ASP A 702 -18.51 -20.83 32.26
CA ASP A 702 -19.17 -19.94 33.26
C ASP A 702 -18.27 -19.41 34.44
N ARG A 703 -18.40 -18.08 34.68
CA ARG A 703 -18.17 -17.14 35.83
C ARG A 703 -17.28 -17.49 37.07
N SER A 704 -16.59 -16.60 37.82
CA SER A 704 -16.53 -15.12 37.97
C SER A 704 -15.46 -14.64 39.02
N GLY A 705 -14.90 -13.43 38.85
CA GLY A 705 -14.47 -12.45 39.89
C GLY A 705 -13.05 -12.60 40.51
N ALA A 706 -12.29 -11.58 40.94
CA ALA A 706 -12.27 -10.11 40.82
C ALA A 706 -10.99 -9.54 41.54
N PHE A 707 -10.27 -8.61 40.90
CA PHE A 707 -9.39 -7.50 41.37
C PHE A 707 -8.19 -7.64 42.38
N GLY A 708 -7.08 -6.94 42.07
CA GLY A 708 -6.09 -6.44 43.06
C GLY A 708 -4.71 -5.97 42.53
N THR A 709 -4.47 -4.65 42.53
CA THR A 709 -3.29 -3.81 42.17
C THR A 709 -2.08 -3.96 43.14
N THR A 710 -0.80 -3.61 42.90
CA THR A 710 -0.15 -2.34 42.49
C THR A 710 1.38 -2.53 42.25
N CYS A 711 2.01 -1.65 41.46
CA CYS A 711 3.47 -1.53 41.20
C CYS A 711 4.26 -0.75 42.29
N ALA A 712 5.59 -0.91 42.31
CA ALA A 712 6.56 -0.11 43.08
C ALA A 712 7.70 0.42 42.17
N PRO A 713 8.41 1.52 42.54
CA PRO A 713 9.10 2.43 41.62
C PRO A 713 10.62 2.19 41.44
N TYR A 714 11.16 2.79 40.39
CA TYR A 714 12.55 2.72 39.92
C TYR A 714 13.33 4.00 40.28
N GLU A 715 14.58 3.87 40.73
CA GLU A 715 15.52 4.98 41.00
C GLU A 715 16.61 5.11 39.92
N VAL A 716 17.00 6.37 39.63
CA VAL A 716 17.92 6.77 38.56
C VAL A 716 19.25 7.24 39.16
N HIS A 717 20.37 6.85 38.53
CA HIS A 717 21.68 7.46 38.76
C HIS A 717 22.05 8.43 37.63
N LEU A 718 22.68 9.56 37.99
CA LEU A 718 23.20 10.60 37.11
C LEU A 718 24.71 10.43 36.89
N PRO A 719 25.24 10.68 35.68
CA PRO A 719 26.69 10.87 35.47
C PRO A 719 27.09 12.33 35.21
N GLU A 720 28.35 12.59 35.53
CA GLU A 720 29.05 13.90 35.61
C GLU A 720 29.41 14.55 34.26
N ASP A 721 29.59 15.87 34.36
CA ASP A 721 29.97 16.86 33.35
C ASP A 721 31.49 16.90 33.10
N PHE A 722 31.91 16.84 31.84
CA PHE A 722 33.26 17.21 31.41
C PHE A 722 33.19 18.24 30.29
N GLY A 723 33.38 19.50 30.70
CA GLY A 723 33.22 20.66 29.84
C GLY A 723 34.18 20.81 28.65
N GLN A 724 33.74 21.76 27.82
CA GLN A 724 34.40 22.51 26.75
C GLN A 724 34.24 22.00 25.31
N SER A 725 33.49 22.84 24.58
CA SER A 725 32.98 22.73 23.22
C SER A 725 33.96 23.24 22.16
N ARG A 726 33.80 22.76 20.92
CA ARG A 726 34.03 23.56 19.71
C ARG A 726 32.87 23.34 18.74
N PRO A 727 32.23 24.41 18.20
CA PRO A 727 31.04 24.26 17.38
C PRO A 727 31.38 23.91 15.93
N SER A 728 30.62 22.98 15.37
CA SER A 728 30.43 22.82 13.92
C SER A 728 29.69 24.03 13.36
N ALA A 729 30.04 24.42 12.14
CA ALA A 729 29.54 25.58 11.41
C ALA A 729 28.00 25.74 11.45
N GLY A 730 27.54 26.64 12.32
CA GLY A 730 26.22 27.25 12.27
C GLY A 730 26.42 28.74 12.54
N LEU A 731 25.84 29.60 11.71
CA LEU A 731 25.90 31.04 11.91
C LEU A 731 25.40 31.38 13.33
N PRO A 732 26.09 32.26 14.07
CA PRO A 732 25.64 32.65 15.41
C PRO A 732 24.36 33.48 15.29
N VAL A 733 23.24 32.91 15.71
CA VAL A 733 22.02 33.66 15.99
C VAL A 733 22.03 33.96 17.48
N ALA A 734 22.12 35.24 17.85
CA ALA A 734 21.91 35.67 19.23
C ALA A 734 20.39 35.71 19.49
N MET A 735 19.93 34.83 20.38
CA MET A 735 18.52 34.78 20.80
C MET A 735 18.17 36.02 21.64
N THR A 736 17.05 36.65 21.34
CA THR A 736 16.37 37.63 22.21
C THR A 736 15.46 36.91 23.21
N GLU A 737 14.98 37.58 24.27
CA GLU A 737 13.96 37.02 25.18
C GLU A 737 12.70 36.55 24.44
N LYS A 738 12.37 37.16 23.29
CA LYS A 738 11.28 36.73 22.41
C LYS A 738 11.49 35.34 21.82
N ASP A 739 12.74 34.92 21.63
CA ASP A 739 13.07 33.62 21.05
C ASP A 739 13.03 32.50 22.09
N GLN A 740 13.12 32.82 23.39
CA GLN A 740 12.82 31.89 24.49
C GLN A 740 11.31 31.64 24.64
N LEU A 741 10.48 32.61 24.21
CA LEU A 741 9.02 32.50 24.16
C LEU A 741 8.52 31.81 22.87
N GLY A 742 9.39 31.58 21.88
CA GLY A 742 9.11 30.76 20.71
C GLY A 742 9.08 29.27 21.06
N SER A 743 8.02 28.57 20.67
CA SER A 743 7.72 27.19 21.12
C SER A 743 8.61 26.09 20.52
N ILE A 744 9.54 26.40 19.60
CA ILE A 744 10.42 25.41 18.94
C ILE A 744 11.87 25.90 18.95
N LYS A 745 12.71 25.33 19.82
CA LYS A 745 14.16 25.51 19.75
C LYS A 745 14.68 24.87 18.46
N PRO A 746 15.54 25.54 17.67
CA PRO A 746 16.25 24.92 16.56
C PRO A 746 16.90 23.60 16.98
N VAL A 747 16.75 22.55 16.18
CA VAL A 747 17.20 21.18 16.52
C VAL A 747 18.70 21.11 16.81
N ASN A 748 19.50 21.96 16.17
CA ASN A 748 20.94 22.09 16.42
C ASN A 748 21.30 22.67 17.81
N LEU A 749 20.31 23.17 18.55
CA LEU A 749 20.43 23.66 19.93
C LEU A 749 19.84 22.67 20.94
N ILE A 750 19.28 21.54 20.49
CA ILE A 750 18.92 20.42 21.35
C ILE A 750 20.19 19.63 21.64
N GLU A 751 20.59 19.62 22.91
CA GLU A 751 21.75 18.87 23.35
C GLU A 751 21.60 17.38 22.98
N ASN A 752 22.62 16.86 22.31
CA ASN A 752 22.69 15.49 21.82
C ASN A 752 21.39 15.01 21.13
N TYR A 753 20.88 15.81 20.19
CA TYR A 753 19.65 15.49 19.45
C TYR A 753 19.62 14.07 18.87
N GLN A 754 20.77 13.54 18.45
CA GLN A 754 20.87 12.15 17.96
C GLN A 754 20.41 11.13 19.00
N GLU A 755 20.87 11.26 20.24
CA GLU A 755 20.52 10.37 21.34
C GLU A 755 19.06 10.59 21.78
N THR A 756 18.62 11.84 21.86
CA THR A 756 17.21 12.17 22.16
C THR A 756 16.27 11.56 21.11
N PHE A 757 16.58 11.71 19.82
CA PHE A 757 15.81 11.11 18.74
C PHE A 757 15.86 9.58 18.79
N TYR A 758 16.99 8.98 19.16
CA TYR A 758 17.06 7.53 19.34
C TYR A 758 16.10 7.07 20.44
N ARG A 759 16.18 7.64 21.64
CA ARG A 759 15.38 7.26 22.80
C ARG A 759 13.88 7.53 22.61
N GLU A 760 13.54 8.62 21.94
CA GLU A 760 12.14 9.07 21.80
C GLU A 760 11.45 8.61 20.52
N MET A 761 12.21 8.32 19.46
CA MET A 761 11.66 7.91 18.16
C MET A 761 12.11 6.51 17.75
N VAL A 762 13.42 6.30 17.57
CA VAL A 762 13.94 5.06 16.95
C VAL A 762 13.72 3.84 17.84
N GLN A 763 14.06 3.94 19.12
CA GLN A 763 13.97 2.85 20.09
C GLN A 763 12.49 2.41 20.27
N PRO A 764 11.54 3.31 20.57
CA PRO A 764 10.12 2.94 20.64
C PRO A 764 9.62 2.26 19.36
N ILE A 765 9.93 2.81 18.17
CA ILE A 765 9.52 2.21 16.90
C ILE A 765 10.13 0.82 16.71
N SER A 766 11.41 0.64 17.05
CA SER A 766 12.11 -0.65 16.90
C SER A 766 11.58 -1.72 17.85
N GLU A 767 11.06 -1.31 19.00
CA GLU A 767 10.41 -2.17 19.99
C GLU A 767 8.92 -2.40 19.68
N GLY A 768 8.38 -1.77 18.63
CA GLY A 768 6.97 -1.84 18.25
C GLY A 768 6.04 -0.89 19.02
N ARG A 769 6.59 -0.02 19.88
CA ARG A 769 5.82 0.97 20.66
C ARG A 769 5.35 2.14 19.78
N LYS A 770 4.19 2.70 20.12
CA LYS A 770 3.69 3.94 19.50
C LYS A 770 4.53 5.14 19.94
N VAL A 771 4.68 6.09 19.03
CA VAL A 771 5.32 7.38 19.29
C VAL A 771 4.25 8.47 19.30
N PRO A 772 4.26 9.39 20.29
CA PRO A 772 3.25 10.43 20.38
C PRO A 772 3.43 11.53 19.32
N TRP A 773 2.31 12.11 18.87
CA TRP A 773 2.24 13.07 17.77
C TRP A 773 3.21 14.26 17.87
N HIS A 774 3.45 14.79 19.08
CA HIS A 774 4.26 15.99 19.31
C HIS A 774 5.77 15.78 19.10
N ARG A 775 6.19 14.54 18.80
CA ARG A 775 7.60 14.20 18.53
C ARG A 775 7.95 14.19 17.04
N PHE A 776 6.95 14.28 16.16
CA PHE A 776 7.14 14.22 14.71
C PHE A 776 7.53 15.59 14.14
N LEU A 777 8.81 15.94 14.28
CA LEU A 777 9.44 17.01 13.50
C LEU A 777 9.98 16.44 12.18
N PRO A 778 9.93 17.18 11.06
CA PRO A 778 10.49 16.76 9.77
C PRO A 778 12.03 16.88 9.75
N VAL A 779 12.70 16.57 10.87
CA VAL A 779 14.15 16.62 11.04
C VAL A 779 14.57 15.31 11.67
N VAL A 780 15.51 14.61 11.03
CA VAL A 780 16.05 13.33 11.51
C VAL A 780 17.57 13.48 11.63
N PRO A 781 18.19 13.12 12.77
CA PRO A 781 19.63 13.20 12.90
C PRO A 781 20.33 12.18 12.00
N ALA A 782 21.51 12.52 11.51
CA ALA A 782 22.30 11.62 10.68
C ALA A 782 22.68 10.33 11.44
N GLY A 783 22.87 9.24 10.70
CA GLY A 783 23.48 8.01 11.23
C GLY A 783 22.63 7.20 12.20
N THR A 784 21.31 7.40 12.27
CA THR A 784 20.36 6.60 13.07
C THR A 784 20.31 5.11 12.67
N SER A 785 20.82 4.74 11.49
CA SER A 785 20.93 3.33 11.09
C SER A 785 21.85 2.51 12.01
N ARG A 786 22.78 3.15 12.74
CA ARG A 786 23.70 2.49 13.68
C ARG A 786 22.99 1.68 14.77
N TYR A 787 21.75 2.03 15.08
CA TYR A 787 20.95 1.37 16.13
C TYR A 787 20.20 0.12 15.64
N ARG A 788 20.22 -0.17 14.32
CA ARG A 788 19.54 -1.35 13.75
C ARG A 788 20.33 -2.62 13.98
N ASP A 789 19.66 -3.77 13.96
CA ASP A 789 20.32 -5.06 13.84
C ASP A 789 19.92 -5.77 12.55
N MET A 790 20.93 -6.08 11.73
CA MET A 790 20.82 -6.77 10.43
C MET A 790 21.33 -8.21 10.47
N SER A 791 21.68 -8.72 11.66
CA SER A 791 22.22 -10.07 11.86
C SER A 791 21.28 -11.19 11.38
N HIS A 792 19.99 -10.95 11.25
CA HIS A 792 18.99 -11.92 10.79
C HIS A 792 18.90 -12.06 9.26
N VAL A 793 19.54 -11.16 8.49
CA VAL A 793 19.31 -11.07 7.03
C VAL A 793 20.10 -12.09 6.21
N GLY A 794 21.32 -12.40 6.63
CA GLY A 794 22.23 -13.33 5.94
C GLY A 794 22.47 -14.59 6.75
N THR A 795 22.73 -15.72 6.09
CA THR A 795 23.04 -17.01 6.74
C THR A 795 24.54 -17.25 6.95
N GLN A 796 25.39 -16.42 6.34
CA GLN A 796 26.85 -16.55 6.37
C GLN A 796 27.53 -15.23 6.75
N LEU A 797 28.75 -15.32 7.30
CA LEU A 797 29.63 -14.18 7.56
C LEU A 797 31.03 -14.45 6.98
N PRO A 798 31.75 -13.40 6.53
CA PRO A 798 33.14 -13.53 6.08
C PRO A 798 34.09 -13.65 7.29
N ILE A 799 34.97 -14.65 7.26
CA ILE A 799 36.06 -14.84 8.23
C ILE A 799 37.39 -14.44 7.59
N PHE A 800 38.17 -13.65 8.32
CA PHE A 800 39.42 -13.05 7.86
C PHE A 800 40.64 -13.94 8.15
N ASN A 801 41.54 -14.05 7.17
CA ASN A 801 42.84 -14.71 7.30
C ASN A 801 43.97 -13.70 7.06
N ALA A 802 44.63 -13.31 8.16
CA ALA A 802 45.69 -12.32 8.14
C ALA A 802 46.91 -12.73 7.30
N SER A 803 47.27 -14.02 7.28
CA SER A 803 48.46 -14.51 6.57
C SER A 803 48.40 -14.25 5.06
N LYS A 804 47.19 -14.37 4.48
CA LYS A 804 46.93 -14.18 3.05
C LYS A 804 46.74 -12.72 2.66
N CYS A 805 46.29 -11.86 3.59
CA CYS A 805 45.88 -10.50 3.26
C CYS A 805 47.02 -9.65 2.67
N LEU A 806 46.71 -8.94 1.57
CA LEU A 806 47.59 -7.95 0.93
C LEU A 806 47.35 -6.50 1.39
N ALA A 807 46.33 -6.27 2.23
CA ALA A 807 45.89 -4.95 2.67
C ALA A 807 45.55 -3.96 1.55
N CYS A 808 45.01 -4.46 0.44
CA CYS A 808 44.60 -3.67 -0.71
C CYS A 808 43.32 -2.84 -0.50
N GLY A 809 42.52 -3.17 0.52
CA GLY A 809 41.29 -2.45 0.87
C GLY A 809 40.05 -2.75 0.01
N LEU A 810 40.18 -3.57 -1.05
CA LEU A 810 39.10 -3.87 -2.00
C LEU A 810 37.85 -4.43 -1.31
N CYS A 811 38.03 -5.35 -0.37
CA CYS A 811 36.92 -5.96 0.35
C CYS A 811 36.12 -4.98 1.21
N VAL A 812 36.80 -4.02 1.84
CA VAL A 812 36.18 -2.97 2.67
C VAL A 812 35.50 -1.93 1.77
N ALA A 813 36.17 -1.50 0.70
CA ALA A 813 35.60 -0.55 -0.26
C ALA A 813 34.37 -1.10 -1.00
N SER A 814 34.34 -2.40 -1.26
CA SER A 814 33.22 -3.07 -1.95
C SER A 814 32.10 -3.51 -0.99
N CYS A 815 32.24 -3.27 0.31
CA CYS A 815 31.21 -3.64 1.28
C CYS A 815 30.14 -2.55 1.33
N PRO A 816 28.90 -2.79 0.84
CA PRO A 816 27.88 -1.74 0.78
C PRO A 816 27.45 -1.24 2.16
N ASP A 817 27.43 -2.13 3.15
CA ASP A 817 26.99 -1.84 4.51
C ASP A 817 28.13 -1.39 5.44
N SER A 818 29.36 -1.19 4.94
CA SER A 818 30.57 -0.97 5.76
C SER A 818 30.66 -1.93 6.97
N SER A 819 30.27 -3.18 6.75
CA SER A 819 30.21 -4.19 7.82
C SER A 819 31.58 -4.75 8.18
N LEU A 820 32.62 -4.45 7.40
CA LEU A 820 34.01 -4.83 7.67
C LEU A 820 34.72 -3.65 8.34
N ARG A 821 35.15 -3.83 9.59
CA ARG A 821 35.89 -2.83 10.35
C ARG A 821 37.34 -3.28 10.49
N THR A 822 38.25 -2.34 10.27
CA THR A 822 39.68 -2.63 10.36
C THR A 822 40.22 -2.18 11.71
N THR A 823 40.92 -3.03 12.44
CA THR A 823 41.73 -2.61 13.61
C THR A 823 43.14 -2.34 13.13
N ILE A 824 43.70 -1.15 13.39
CA ILE A 824 45.09 -0.81 13.06
C ILE A 824 45.87 -0.42 14.30
N THR A 825 47.15 -0.77 14.40
CA THR A 825 47.94 -0.50 15.61
C THR A 825 49.43 -0.44 15.32
N ASP A 826 50.17 0.34 16.12
CA ASP A 826 51.64 0.34 16.18
C ASP A 826 52.19 -0.52 17.33
N ARG A 827 51.30 -1.07 18.18
CA ARG A 827 51.68 -1.86 19.34
C ARG A 827 52.37 -3.17 18.92
N PRO A 828 53.34 -3.66 19.72
CA PRO A 828 53.86 -5.01 19.53
C PRO A 828 52.72 -6.03 19.66
N ILE A 829 52.58 -6.91 18.67
CA ILE A 829 51.57 -7.98 18.69
C ILE A 829 52.16 -9.20 19.41
N PRO A 830 51.55 -9.67 20.51
CA PRO A 830 52.01 -10.88 21.20
C PRO A 830 51.92 -12.14 20.31
N PRO A 831 52.82 -13.13 20.49
CA PRO A 831 52.82 -14.35 19.69
C PRO A 831 51.48 -15.10 19.69
N GLU A 832 50.79 -15.14 20.83
CA GLU A 832 49.52 -15.83 21.05
C GLU A 832 48.35 -15.30 20.19
N VAL A 833 48.38 -14.03 19.78
CA VAL A 833 47.32 -13.38 18.96
C VAL A 833 47.81 -12.95 17.58
N SER A 834 49.07 -13.27 17.25
CA SER A 834 49.75 -12.85 16.02
C SER A 834 49.02 -13.27 14.74
N TRP A 835 48.31 -14.40 14.77
CA TRP A 835 47.57 -14.92 13.62
C TRP A 835 46.32 -14.11 13.25
N TYR A 836 45.80 -13.27 14.15
CA TYR A 836 44.72 -12.33 13.83
C TYR A 836 45.22 -11.11 13.05
N PHE A 837 46.51 -10.78 13.14
CA PHE A 837 47.05 -9.53 12.62
C PHE A 837 47.95 -9.76 11.40
N LYS A 838 47.75 -8.95 10.37
CA LYS A 838 48.73 -8.77 9.30
C LYS A 838 49.77 -7.77 9.80
N VAL A 839 50.96 -8.26 10.14
CA VAL A 839 52.10 -7.43 10.55
C VAL A 839 52.91 -7.04 9.31
N PHE A 840 53.25 -5.76 9.19
CA PHE A 840 53.99 -5.22 8.05
C PHE A 840 55.45 -5.00 8.42
N LYS A 841 56.35 -5.28 7.46
CA LYS A 841 57.79 -4.99 7.61
C LYS A 841 58.08 -3.48 7.71
N LYS A 842 57.27 -2.67 7.03
CA LYS A 842 57.31 -1.21 7.07
C LYS A 842 55.87 -0.67 7.06
N PRO A 843 55.56 0.38 7.82
CA PRO A 843 54.24 0.99 7.80
C PRO A 843 53.83 1.48 6.40
N PRO A 844 52.54 1.39 6.04
CA PRO A 844 52.01 1.97 4.81
C PRO A 844 52.32 3.47 4.67
N LYS A 845 52.50 3.93 3.43
CA LYS A 845 52.76 5.34 3.12
C LYS A 845 51.70 6.25 3.75
N GLY A 846 52.15 7.28 4.46
CA GLY A 846 51.30 8.26 5.13
C GLY A 846 51.11 8.02 6.64
N ILE A 847 51.46 6.84 7.15
CA ILE A 847 51.35 6.50 8.57
C ILE A 847 52.65 6.81 9.30
N PRO A 848 52.65 7.72 10.31
CA PRO A 848 53.86 8.18 10.99
C PRO A 848 54.28 7.27 12.16
N TRP A 849 54.17 5.95 11.98
CA TRP A 849 54.51 4.96 13.02
C TRP A 849 55.79 4.22 12.64
N GLU A 850 56.42 3.55 13.61
CA GLU A 850 57.58 2.67 13.34
C GLU A 850 57.15 1.24 13.04
N ARG A 851 56.01 0.82 13.61
CA ARG A 851 55.41 -0.51 13.46
C ARG A 851 53.98 -0.35 12.95
N PHE A 852 53.50 -1.36 12.23
CA PHE A 852 52.13 -1.38 11.76
C PHE A 852 51.61 -2.81 11.67
N ALA A 853 50.49 -3.05 12.33
CA ALA A 853 49.72 -4.27 12.22
C ALA A 853 48.25 -3.93 11.98
N MET A 854 47.56 -4.79 11.22
CA MET A 854 46.13 -4.62 10.98
C MET A 854 45.34 -5.92 11.04
N ASN A 855 44.05 -5.82 11.36
CA ASN A 855 43.08 -6.89 11.25
C ASN A 855 41.82 -6.35 10.55
N ILE A 856 41.10 -7.19 9.81
CA ILE A 856 39.77 -6.86 9.27
C ILE A 856 38.77 -7.79 9.93
N ASP A 857 37.83 -7.24 10.69
CA ASP A 857 36.80 -7.99 11.40
C ASP A 857 35.42 -7.61 10.87
N VAL A 858 34.53 -8.58 10.73
CA VAL A 858 33.14 -8.30 10.36
C VAL A 858 32.35 -7.94 11.60
N VAL A 859 31.46 -6.95 11.49
CA VAL A 859 30.45 -6.62 12.50
C VAL A 859 29.19 -7.44 12.20
N PRO A 860 28.87 -8.50 12.98
CA PRO A 860 27.79 -9.41 12.65
C PRO A 860 26.43 -8.73 12.52
N GLY A 861 26.13 -7.76 13.38
CA GLY A 861 24.88 -6.98 13.34
C GLY A 861 24.76 -6.00 12.16
N SER A 862 25.82 -5.84 11.36
CA SER A 862 25.80 -5.00 10.15
C SER A 862 25.92 -5.80 8.85
N CYS A 863 26.50 -6.99 8.91
CA CYS A 863 26.74 -7.81 7.74
C CYS A 863 25.48 -8.57 7.29
N LYS A 864 25.11 -8.42 6.02
CA LYS A 864 23.99 -9.14 5.39
C LYS A 864 24.40 -10.43 4.68
N GLY A 865 25.69 -10.80 4.73
CA GLY A 865 26.19 -12.03 4.13
C GLY A 865 26.17 -12.06 2.60
N CYS A 866 26.39 -10.91 1.93
CA CYS A 866 26.33 -10.85 0.45
C CYS A 866 27.51 -11.51 -0.28
N GLY A 867 28.62 -11.79 0.41
CA GLY A 867 29.78 -12.47 -0.18
C GLY A 867 30.68 -11.61 -1.08
N ILE A 868 30.29 -10.39 -1.45
CA ILE A 868 31.09 -9.50 -2.33
C ILE A 868 32.52 -9.35 -1.82
N CYS A 869 32.70 -9.16 -0.52
CA CYS A 869 34.01 -8.98 0.08
C CYS A 869 34.95 -10.19 -0.08
N ALA A 870 34.40 -11.40 -0.11
CA ALA A 870 35.16 -12.62 -0.41
C ALA A 870 35.45 -12.70 -1.92
N GLN A 871 34.46 -12.41 -2.77
CA GLN A 871 34.59 -12.47 -4.22
C GLN A 871 35.63 -11.48 -4.79
N VAL A 872 35.71 -10.26 -4.25
CA VAL A 872 36.68 -9.25 -4.72
C VAL A 872 38.08 -9.44 -4.13
N CYS A 873 38.27 -10.39 -3.22
CA CYS A 873 39.56 -10.60 -2.58
C CYS A 873 40.50 -11.37 -3.53
N PRO A 874 41.63 -10.78 -3.99
CA PRO A 874 42.50 -11.43 -4.98
C PRO A 874 43.31 -12.63 -4.43
N VAL A 875 43.21 -12.88 -3.12
CA VAL A 875 44.05 -13.84 -2.38
C VAL A 875 43.24 -14.69 -1.40
N ASP A 876 41.90 -14.66 -1.50
CA ASP A 876 40.99 -15.40 -0.61
C ASP A 876 41.29 -15.21 0.89
N ALA A 877 41.63 -13.99 1.28
CA ALA A 877 41.84 -13.61 2.67
C ALA A 877 40.52 -13.45 3.45
N LEU A 878 39.38 -13.47 2.77
CA LEU A 878 38.04 -13.51 3.37
C LEU A 878 37.29 -14.72 2.81
N ARG A 879 36.76 -15.56 3.69
CA ARG A 879 35.96 -16.73 3.31
C ARG A 879 34.59 -16.66 3.97
N MET A 880 33.51 -16.89 3.21
CA MET A 880 32.17 -16.99 3.77
C MET A 880 32.00 -18.30 4.55
N VAL A 881 31.51 -18.20 5.78
CA VAL A 881 31.26 -19.34 6.69
C VAL A 881 29.82 -19.26 7.20
N ALA A 882 29.15 -20.41 7.30
CA ALA A 882 27.79 -20.50 7.83
C ALA A 882 27.75 -20.11 9.31
N LYS A 883 26.72 -19.37 9.73
CA LYS A 883 26.61 -18.88 11.11
C LYS A 883 26.60 -19.98 12.18
N SER A 884 26.13 -21.18 11.83
CA SER A 884 26.19 -22.36 12.70
C SER A 884 27.61 -22.83 13.00
N ASP A 885 28.54 -22.54 12.09
CA ASP A 885 29.90 -23.09 12.10
C ASP A 885 30.93 -22.06 12.59
N ILE A 886 30.48 -20.85 12.91
CA ILE A 886 31.31 -19.75 13.39
C ILE A 886 31.64 -19.96 14.87
N ARG A 887 32.92 -19.86 15.20
CA ARG A 887 33.42 -19.91 16.57
C ARG A 887 33.79 -18.49 17.04
N PRO A 888 33.70 -18.19 18.35
CA PRO A 888 34.14 -16.89 18.88
C PRO A 888 35.59 -16.55 18.54
N THR A 889 36.45 -17.56 18.40
CA THR A 889 37.85 -17.44 17.98
C THR A 889 38.01 -17.03 16.51
N ASP A 890 36.99 -17.13 15.68
CA ASP A 890 37.11 -16.70 14.28
C ASP A 890 37.09 -15.16 14.14
N PHE A 891 36.76 -14.44 15.22
CA PHE A 891 36.73 -12.97 15.30
C PHE A 891 37.84 -12.43 16.19
N LEU A 892 38.24 -11.18 15.95
CA LEU A 892 39.24 -10.51 16.77
C LEU A 892 38.75 -10.39 18.23
N PRO A 893 39.50 -10.92 19.23
CA PRO A 893 39.12 -10.85 20.65
C PRO A 893 38.99 -9.40 21.13
N GLN A 894 38.10 -9.15 22.09
CA GLN A 894 37.82 -7.79 22.57
C GLN A 894 39.09 -7.07 23.07
N ALA A 895 39.95 -7.75 23.83
CA ALA A 895 41.22 -7.18 24.31
C ALA A 895 42.17 -6.72 23.17
N CYS A 896 42.08 -7.36 21.99
CA CYS A 896 42.85 -6.96 20.80
C CYS A 896 42.18 -5.83 20.02
N ARG A 897 40.87 -5.61 20.19
CA ARG A 897 40.17 -4.45 19.59
C ARG A 897 40.61 -3.15 20.24
N ASP A 898 41.00 -3.19 21.51
CA ASP A 898 41.52 -2.03 22.25
C ASP A 898 42.92 -1.60 21.78
N TYR A 899 43.54 -2.36 20.87
CA TYR A 899 44.79 -1.96 20.22
C TYR A 899 44.54 -0.97 19.08
N ASP A 900 43.28 -0.77 18.71
CA ASP A 900 42.90 0.08 17.59
C ASP A 900 43.29 1.55 17.79
N MET A 901 44.14 2.04 16.89
CA MET A 901 44.65 3.41 16.84
C MET A 901 44.16 4.16 15.60
N THR A 902 42.97 3.79 15.12
CA THR A 902 42.34 4.45 13.95
C THR A 902 42.15 5.95 14.18
N ARG A 903 41.84 6.39 15.41
CA ARG A 903 41.62 7.80 15.75
C ARG A 903 42.91 8.62 15.59
N GLU A 904 44.04 8.06 15.99
CA GLU A 904 45.36 8.67 15.86
C GLU A 904 45.75 8.74 14.38
N ALA A 905 45.57 7.64 13.65
CA ALA A 905 45.87 7.56 12.21
C ALA A 905 45.02 8.53 11.37
N ALA A 906 43.77 8.78 11.78
CA ALA A 906 42.86 9.70 11.09
C ALA A 906 43.40 11.13 10.96
N ARG A 907 44.31 11.58 11.84
CA ARG A 907 44.96 12.90 11.76
C ARG A 907 45.90 13.05 10.56
N THR A 908 46.26 11.94 9.93
CA THR A 908 47.16 11.86 8.77
C THR A 908 46.50 11.20 7.57
N VAL A 909 45.17 11.09 7.56
CA VAL A 909 44.40 10.40 6.50
C VAL A 909 44.66 11.00 5.12
N ASP A 910 44.85 12.32 5.05
CA ASP A 910 45.19 13.08 3.85
C ASP A 910 46.52 12.64 3.19
N LYS A 911 47.41 12.01 3.98
CA LYS A 911 48.72 11.52 3.52
C LYS A 911 48.70 10.07 3.05
N MET A 912 47.58 9.36 3.23
CA MET A 912 47.41 7.95 2.83
C MET A 912 46.86 7.86 1.40
N SER A 913 47.12 6.74 0.71
CA SER A 913 46.42 6.45 -0.55
C SER A 913 44.92 6.28 -0.31
N LEU A 914 44.07 6.58 -1.30
CA LEU A 914 42.61 6.51 -1.16
C LEU A 914 42.13 5.15 -0.60
N MET A 915 42.69 4.05 -1.09
CA MET A 915 42.34 2.71 -0.60
C MET A 915 42.76 2.49 0.86
N HIS A 916 43.88 3.04 1.30
CA HIS A 916 44.29 3.01 2.70
C HIS A 916 43.45 3.94 3.57
N GLN A 917 42.99 5.09 3.05
CA GLN A 917 42.02 5.93 3.76
C GLN A 917 40.73 5.18 4.02
N VAL A 918 40.20 4.49 3.00
CA VAL A 918 38.99 3.67 3.12
C VAL A 918 39.21 2.51 4.09
N LEU A 919 40.29 1.76 3.90
CA LEU A 919 40.58 0.57 4.69
C LEU A 919 40.87 0.90 6.15
N PHE A 920 41.67 1.93 6.45
CA PHE A 920 42.16 2.21 7.79
C PHE A 920 41.28 3.18 8.59
N VAL A 921 40.57 4.08 7.92
CA VAL A 921 39.84 5.17 8.59
C VAL A 921 38.34 5.13 8.25
N PHE A 922 37.98 5.24 6.96
CA PHE A 922 36.57 5.43 6.59
C PHE A 922 35.70 4.17 6.78
N SER A 923 36.30 2.99 6.89
CA SER A 923 35.59 1.74 7.23
C SER A 923 34.77 1.84 8.53
N LYS A 924 35.07 2.80 9.41
CA LYS A 924 34.38 3.03 10.69
C LYS A 924 33.51 4.28 10.74
N MET A 925 33.62 5.17 9.75
CA MET A 925 32.89 6.44 9.74
C MET A 925 31.45 6.26 9.25
N TYR A 926 31.21 5.30 8.36
CA TYR A 926 29.86 4.98 7.90
C TYR A 926 29.18 3.99 8.86
N PRO A 927 27.98 4.31 9.39
CA PRO A 927 27.29 3.46 10.37
C PRO A 927 26.76 2.16 9.78
N GLY A 928 26.66 2.06 8.46
CA GLY A 928 26.15 0.87 7.79
C GLY A 928 24.68 0.60 8.07
N ARG A 929 24.30 -0.68 8.03
CA ARG A 929 23.00 -1.20 8.52
C ARG A 929 21.80 -0.58 7.78
N HIS A 930 21.98 -0.23 6.52
CA HIS A 930 20.92 0.31 5.70
C HIS A 930 19.93 -0.81 5.31
N THR A 931 18.71 -0.45 4.91
CA THR A 931 17.68 -1.42 4.49
C THR A 931 17.79 -1.84 3.02
N LEU A 932 18.90 -1.51 2.34
CA LEU A 932 19.17 -1.98 0.97
C LEU A 932 19.38 -3.50 0.91
N CYS A 933 19.24 -4.04 -0.30
CA CYS A 933 19.48 -5.45 -0.60
C CYS A 933 20.90 -5.89 -0.19
N PRO A 934 21.11 -7.16 0.18
CA PRO A 934 22.45 -7.72 0.32
C PRO A 934 23.21 -7.56 -1.00
N GLY A 935 24.38 -6.92 -0.96
CA GLY A 935 25.21 -6.71 -2.14
C GLY A 935 24.73 -5.61 -3.08
N CYS A 936 23.98 -4.63 -2.56
CA CYS A 936 23.64 -3.43 -3.32
C CYS A 936 24.92 -2.76 -3.85
N SER A 937 24.92 -2.39 -5.13
CA SER A 937 26.02 -1.69 -5.81
C SER A 937 26.06 -0.22 -5.46
#